data_AF-A0A928SR86-F1
#
_entry.id   AF-A0A928SR86-F1
#
_cell.length_a   1.000
_cell.length_b   1.000
_cell.length_c   1.000
_cell.angle_alpha   90.00
_cell.angle_beta   90.00
_cell.angle_gamma   90.00
#
_symmetry.space_group_name_H-M   'P 1'
#
loop_
_entity.id
_entity.type
_entity.pdbx_description
1 polymer ?
#
loop_
_entity_poly.entity_id
_entity_poly.type
_entity_poly.pdbx_seq_one_letter_code
_entity_poly.pdbx_strand_id
1 'polypeptide(L)'
;MIRDDGERIEPPVRGERALRVGNRLFQALDAAIHRGVPVELNPLAQTGAIANTTLITAIVSGIVLLLWYRTSVHLAYDSVVAMGQQRFGAGLVRSLHRYSSDAALLFVLIHAVKLFFERRFGGARWLAWVTGLALLALLWLDGWLGYWLVWDQRGQLVALGSGHLLDTLPIFADPLSRSFLVDDRLNSLLFFVVFFLHMLLPLAMGIALWLHITRLSRPWFLTRRVMTAWVLVSLTVVSAAFPADAAGPAKMAVRPEAFSIDWWYLAPVWLTDRLGGGALWAIVLAAGALLLPIPWYLARGRARVAEVVTARCNACEKCYHDCPYDAIQMVKRTDDKPFPAMASVDPGKCIGCGICAGSCDSAGIGLTWFDSIRQRHRIDELVDQGLGATEPVFLALVCSESAGAHLEVDAETARSAELPGYAVVRVPCAGWIHPLSVERALRRGARGVLIVASGPGSCMYREGNRWTAERMSGKREPSLRADKVDASRVRVVELFRTQRGRLVAEAKDFAAQVARAGARPPSLPARLLTGLGLSALFGLVTWAGTAAVYRTPDDPAPKLVISFKHPGKAGENCREPSAEELAKLPPHMRQKQICERRRASVRLRVTVDGEQISSRAYEPRGIWGDGNSIAIERFSLPAGPHAVKVELGDTMNPDELNHSTQRTITLKERHNTVLLFDKMTDFVWFE
;
A
#
# COMPACT_ATOMS: atom_id res chain seq x y z
N MET A 1 1.05 -7.49 -41.24
CA MET A 1 -0.01 -8.47 -40.92
C MET A 1 -0.70 -8.02 -39.63
N ILE A 2 -1.59 -7.04 -39.74
CA ILE A 2 -2.34 -6.45 -38.61
C ILE A 2 -3.60 -7.29 -38.51
N ARG A 3 -3.72 -8.13 -37.49
CA ARG A 3 -5.02 -8.71 -37.18
C ARG A 3 -5.94 -7.56 -36.78
N ASP A 4 -7.09 -7.53 -37.42
CA ASP A 4 -8.20 -6.66 -37.09
C ASP A 4 -8.76 -7.12 -35.73
N ASP A 5 -8.06 -6.77 -34.65
CA ASP A 5 -8.42 -7.09 -33.26
C ASP A 5 -9.57 -6.19 -32.75
N GLY A 6 -10.45 -5.73 -33.66
CA GLY A 6 -11.50 -4.72 -33.45
C GLY A 6 -12.51 -4.99 -32.32
N GLU A 7 -12.36 -6.11 -31.61
CA GLU A 7 -13.13 -6.45 -30.41
C GLU A 7 -12.46 -6.06 -29.08
N ARG A 8 -11.13 -5.84 -29.04
CA ARG A 8 -10.42 -5.58 -27.77
C ARG A 8 -10.20 -4.09 -27.49
N ILE A 9 -11.11 -3.59 -26.68
CA ILE A 9 -11.17 -2.22 -26.15
C ILE A 9 -10.05 -1.92 -25.12
N GLU A 10 -9.36 -2.93 -24.59
CA GLU A 10 -8.26 -2.74 -23.63
C GLU A 10 -6.88 -3.04 -24.23
N PRO A 11 -5.81 -2.30 -23.86
CA PRO A 11 -4.45 -2.64 -24.27
C PRO A 11 -3.99 -3.97 -23.62
N PRO A 12 -3.30 -4.84 -24.37
CA PRO A 12 -2.85 -6.13 -23.86
C PRO A 12 -1.78 -5.96 -22.77
N VAL A 13 -1.87 -6.77 -21.72
CA VAL A 13 -0.87 -6.85 -20.63
C VAL A 13 -0.13 -8.20 -20.69
N ARG A 14 1.15 -8.22 -20.30
CA ARG A 14 1.87 -9.49 -20.14
C ARG A 14 1.20 -10.31 -19.01
N GLY A 15 1.09 -11.63 -19.19
CA GLY A 15 0.47 -12.52 -18.18
C GLY A 15 -1.05 -12.40 -18.06
N GLU A 16 -1.74 -11.92 -19.10
CA GLU A 16 -3.18 -11.62 -19.09
C GLU A 16 -4.06 -12.78 -18.60
N ARG A 17 -3.71 -14.04 -18.90
CA ARG A 17 -4.48 -15.21 -18.44
C ARG A 17 -4.48 -15.32 -16.92
N ALA A 18 -3.32 -15.20 -16.27
CA ALA A 18 -3.18 -15.29 -14.83
C ALA A 18 -3.90 -14.13 -14.11
N LEU A 19 -3.72 -12.90 -14.60
CA LEU A 19 -4.41 -11.72 -14.05
C LEU A 19 -5.93 -11.85 -14.14
N ARG A 20 -6.46 -12.42 -15.24
CA ARG A 20 -7.89 -12.67 -15.40
C ARG A 20 -8.45 -13.69 -14.41
N VAL A 21 -7.69 -14.74 -14.08
CA VAL A 21 -8.11 -15.73 -13.08
C VAL A 21 -8.26 -15.07 -11.71
N GLY A 22 -7.25 -14.30 -11.27
CA GLY A 22 -7.33 -13.56 -10.01
C GLY A 22 -8.47 -12.53 -9.97
N ASN A 23 -8.67 -11.79 -11.07
CA ASN A 23 -9.77 -10.81 -11.16
C ASN A 23 -11.16 -11.47 -11.07
N ARG A 24 -11.34 -12.66 -11.65
CA ARG A 24 -12.61 -13.41 -11.55
C ARG A 24 -12.94 -13.78 -10.10
N LEU A 25 -11.94 -14.13 -9.30
CA LEU A 25 -12.14 -14.43 -7.88
C LEU A 25 -12.64 -13.19 -7.12
N PHE A 26 -11.99 -12.04 -7.31
CA PHE A 26 -12.42 -10.78 -6.70
C PHE A 26 -13.84 -10.39 -7.14
N GLN A 27 -14.16 -10.51 -8.42
CA GLN A 27 -15.49 -10.21 -8.94
C GLN A 27 -16.56 -11.18 -8.44
N ALA A 28 -16.23 -12.46 -8.26
CA ALA A 28 -17.13 -13.43 -7.66
C ALA A 28 -17.42 -13.10 -6.19
N LEU A 29 -16.39 -12.71 -5.43
CA LEU A 29 -16.52 -12.28 -4.05
C LEU A 29 -17.35 -10.99 -3.94
N ASP A 30 -17.06 -9.99 -4.79
CA ASP A 30 -17.79 -8.73 -4.85
C ASP A 30 -19.27 -8.94 -5.18
N ALA A 31 -19.56 -9.80 -6.17
CA ALA A 31 -20.92 -10.19 -6.51
C ALA A 31 -21.61 -10.98 -5.39
N ALA A 32 -20.89 -11.79 -4.61
CA ALA A 32 -21.44 -12.49 -3.47
C ALA A 32 -21.84 -11.53 -2.34
N ILE A 33 -21.00 -10.55 -2.01
CA ILE A 33 -21.32 -9.52 -1.02
C ILE A 33 -22.48 -8.66 -1.49
N HIS A 34 -22.46 -8.25 -2.77
CA HIS A 34 -23.51 -7.38 -3.32
C HIS A 34 -24.90 -8.03 -3.37
N ARG A 35 -24.99 -9.37 -3.39
CA ARG A 35 -26.28 -10.08 -3.27
C ARG A 35 -26.98 -9.80 -1.94
N GLY A 36 -26.23 -9.61 -0.86
CA GLY A 36 -26.77 -9.35 0.47
C GLY A 36 -26.72 -7.89 0.92
N VAL A 37 -25.92 -7.06 0.24
CA VAL A 37 -25.55 -5.72 0.73
C VAL A 37 -25.53 -4.68 -0.40
N PRO A 38 -26.17 -3.51 -0.23
CA PRO A 38 -26.09 -2.44 -1.24
C PRO A 38 -24.64 -1.94 -1.38
N VAL A 39 -24.29 -1.37 -2.54
CA VAL A 39 -22.90 -1.00 -2.85
C VAL A 39 -22.30 -0.04 -1.81
N GLU A 40 -23.13 0.82 -1.22
CA GLU A 40 -22.72 1.78 -0.20
C GLU A 40 -22.24 1.13 1.09
N LEU A 41 -22.58 -0.14 1.30
CA LEU A 41 -22.21 -0.95 2.45
C LEU A 41 -21.27 -2.11 2.07
N ASN A 42 -20.80 -2.18 0.82
CA ASN A 42 -19.86 -3.20 0.39
C ASN A 42 -18.41 -2.76 0.69
N PRO A 43 -17.67 -3.47 1.56
CA PRO A 43 -16.30 -3.11 1.91
C PRO A 43 -15.32 -3.29 0.75
N LEU A 44 -15.53 -4.28 -0.13
CA LEU A 44 -14.66 -4.48 -1.30
C LEU A 44 -14.82 -3.39 -2.34
N ALA A 45 -15.96 -2.71 -2.38
CA ALA A 45 -16.18 -1.54 -3.23
C ALA A 45 -15.47 -0.27 -2.70
N GLN A 46 -15.10 -0.24 -1.41
CA GLN A 46 -14.60 0.95 -0.71
C GLN A 46 -13.22 0.72 -0.05
N THR A 47 -12.41 -0.22 -0.53
CA THR A 47 -11.16 -0.65 0.14
C THR A 47 -10.19 0.50 0.46
N GLY A 48 -9.91 1.38 -0.51
CA GLY A 48 -9.03 2.54 -0.28
C GLY A 48 -9.65 3.57 0.66
N ALA A 49 -10.97 3.75 0.61
CA ALA A 49 -11.70 4.66 1.48
C ALA A 49 -11.73 4.16 2.94
N ILE A 50 -11.88 2.83 3.13
CA ILE A 50 -11.80 2.21 4.45
C ILE A 50 -10.39 2.36 5.02
N ALA A 51 -9.34 2.08 4.22
CA ALA A 51 -7.95 2.25 4.65
C ALA A 51 -7.68 3.68 5.13
N ASN A 52 -8.19 4.70 4.43
CA ASN A 52 -8.07 6.10 4.86
C ASN A 52 -8.86 6.40 6.13
N THR A 53 -10.11 5.93 6.23
CA THR A 53 -10.93 6.10 7.44
C THR A 53 -10.25 5.50 8.67
N THR A 54 -9.68 4.29 8.56
CA THR A 54 -9.01 3.62 9.67
C THR A 54 -7.65 4.24 9.97
N LEU A 55 -6.90 4.71 8.97
CA LEU A 55 -5.67 5.49 9.16
C LEU A 55 -5.95 6.80 9.92
N ILE A 56 -6.98 7.55 9.55
CA ILE A 56 -7.38 8.78 10.26
C ILE A 56 -7.80 8.45 11.69
N THR A 57 -8.52 7.34 11.89
CA THR A 57 -8.88 6.86 13.24
C THR A 57 -7.63 6.55 14.07
N ALA A 58 -6.61 5.93 13.48
CA ALA A 58 -5.33 5.68 14.13
C ALA A 58 -4.61 6.98 14.50
N ILE A 59 -4.53 7.95 13.58
CA ILE A 59 -3.90 9.26 13.83
C ILE A 59 -4.60 10.00 14.97
N VAL A 60 -5.93 10.11 14.93
CA VAL A 60 -6.71 10.82 15.96
C VAL A 60 -6.57 10.14 17.31
N SER A 61 -6.70 8.81 17.37
CA SER A 61 -6.51 8.07 18.62
C SER A 61 -5.07 8.17 19.14
N GLY A 62 -4.06 8.18 18.26
CA GLY A 62 -2.65 8.35 18.62
C GLY A 62 -2.36 9.72 19.25
N ILE A 63 -2.92 10.80 18.69
CA ILE A 63 -2.85 12.14 19.27
C ILE A 63 -3.48 12.16 20.67
N VAL A 64 -4.63 11.49 20.85
CA VAL A 64 -5.31 11.41 22.15
C VAL A 64 -4.49 10.61 23.17
N LEU A 65 -3.76 9.57 22.75
CA LEU A 65 -2.87 8.79 23.63
C LEU A 65 -1.73 9.62 24.24
N LEU A 66 -1.36 10.75 23.63
CA LEU A 66 -0.33 11.65 24.17
C LEU A 66 -0.69 12.21 25.55
N LEU A 67 -1.97 12.19 25.95
CA LEU A 67 -2.41 12.61 27.28
C LEU A 67 -1.94 11.66 28.39
N TRP A 68 -1.63 10.40 28.08
CA TRP A 68 -1.21 9.38 29.05
C TRP A 68 0.20 8.84 28.82
N TYR A 69 0.73 8.93 27.60
CA TYR A 69 2.00 8.32 27.23
C TYR A 69 3.23 9.08 27.75
N ARG A 70 4.26 8.35 28.21
CA ARG A 70 5.53 8.93 28.65
C ARG A 70 6.67 8.52 27.72
N THR A 71 7.29 9.50 27.05
CA THR A 71 8.34 9.33 26.03
C THR A 71 9.74 9.11 26.62
N SER A 72 9.88 8.11 27.49
CA SER A 72 11.15 7.72 28.10
C SER A 72 11.28 6.21 28.08
N VAL A 73 12.46 5.69 27.75
CA VAL A 73 12.71 4.24 27.72
C VAL A 73 12.44 3.57 29.07
N HIS A 74 12.60 4.32 30.17
CA HIS A 74 12.36 3.83 31.54
C HIS A 74 10.89 3.93 31.99
N LEU A 75 10.06 4.71 31.30
CA LEU A 75 8.66 4.98 31.70
C LEU A 75 7.62 4.53 30.66
N ALA A 76 8.05 4.22 29.44
CA ALA A 76 7.17 3.91 28.33
C ALA A 76 6.30 2.68 28.63
N TYR A 77 6.93 1.58 29.03
CA TYR A 77 6.24 0.33 29.39
C TYR A 77 5.20 0.55 30.49
N ASP A 78 5.61 1.16 31.60
CA ASP A 78 4.72 1.41 32.73
C ASP A 78 3.55 2.32 32.36
N SER A 79 3.79 3.34 31.53
CA SER A 79 2.71 4.21 31.04
C SER A 79 1.69 3.44 30.21
N VAL A 80 2.13 2.49 29.39
CA VAL A 80 1.25 1.65 28.56
C VAL A 80 0.46 0.65 29.40
N VAL A 81 1.10 0.00 30.38
CA VAL A 81 0.42 -0.91 31.31
C VAL A 81 -0.63 -0.15 32.13
N ALA A 82 -0.29 1.04 32.62
CA ALA A 82 -1.22 1.91 33.36
C ALA A 82 -2.45 2.30 32.51
N MET A 83 -2.28 2.57 31.21
CA MET A 83 -3.42 2.79 30.31
C MET A 83 -4.31 1.55 30.20
N GLY A 84 -3.71 0.36 30.13
CA GLY A 84 -4.44 -0.92 30.03
C GLY A 84 -5.33 -1.20 31.25
N GLN A 85 -4.97 -0.71 32.43
CA GLN A 85 -5.79 -0.84 33.65
C GLN A 85 -7.10 -0.05 33.59
N GLN A 86 -7.14 1.05 32.80
CA GLN A 86 -8.34 1.85 32.58
C GLN A 86 -9.09 1.33 31.35
N ARG A 87 -9.86 0.24 31.52
CA ARG A 87 -10.56 -0.44 30.43
C ARG A 87 -11.42 0.49 29.57
N PHE A 88 -12.17 1.39 30.21
CA PHE A 88 -12.93 2.45 29.54
C PHE A 88 -12.20 3.78 29.76
N GLY A 89 -11.77 4.44 28.68
CA GLY A 89 -10.85 5.57 28.72
C GLY A 89 -9.56 5.27 27.95
N ALA A 90 -8.40 5.39 28.60
CA ALA A 90 -7.10 5.23 27.96
C ALA A 90 -6.89 3.84 27.31
N GLY A 91 -7.31 2.76 27.97
CA GLY A 91 -7.19 1.40 27.45
C GLY A 91 -8.04 1.16 26.19
N LEU A 92 -9.24 1.75 26.14
CA LEU A 92 -10.09 1.70 24.95
C LEU A 92 -9.47 2.48 23.79
N VAL A 93 -8.96 3.70 24.03
CA VAL A 93 -8.29 4.50 22.99
C VAL A 93 -7.05 3.80 22.47
N ARG A 94 -6.27 3.15 23.35
CA ARG A 94 -5.08 2.37 22.95
C ARG A 94 -5.47 1.20 22.07
N SER A 95 -6.52 0.47 22.45
CA SER A 95 -7.03 -0.65 21.67
C SER A 95 -7.56 -0.17 20.31
N LEU A 96 -8.27 0.96 20.29
CA LEU A 96 -8.76 1.59 19.06
C LEU A 96 -7.60 1.99 18.13
N HIS A 97 -6.55 2.61 18.67
CA HIS A 97 -5.34 2.97 17.92
C HIS A 97 -4.69 1.74 17.28
N ARG A 98 -4.56 0.67 18.07
CA ARG A 98 -4.01 -0.62 17.63
C ARG A 98 -4.84 -1.24 16.50
N TYR A 99 -6.14 -1.47 16.72
CA TYR A 99 -7.00 -2.14 15.73
C TYR A 99 -7.27 -1.30 14.48
N SER A 100 -7.29 0.03 14.60
CA SER A 100 -7.43 0.91 13.43
C SER A 100 -6.18 0.91 12.56
N SER A 101 -4.98 0.81 13.16
CA SER A 101 -3.72 0.60 12.44
C SER A 101 -3.70 -0.75 11.71
N ASP A 102 -4.12 -1.84 12.36
CA ASP A 102 -4.20 -3.17 11.74
C ASP A 102 -5.20 -3.19 10.57
N ALA A 103 -6.36 -2.57 10.77
CA ALA A 103 -7.37 -2.43 9.72
C ALA A 103 -6.87 -1.60 8.53
N ALA A 104 -6.12 -0.53 8.78
CA ALA A 104 -5.52 0.28 7.71
C ALA A 104 -4.60 -0.56 6.84
N LEU A 105 -3.69 -1.33 7.45
CA LEU A 105 -2.75 -2.19 6.73
C LEU A 105 -3.48 -3.29 5.96
N LEU A 106 -4.43 -3.99 6.59
CA LEU A 106 -5.26 -5.01 5.95
C LEU A 106 -5.95 -4.46 4.69
N PHE A 107 -6.65 -3.33 4.80
CA PHE A 107 -7.41 -2.78 3.68
C PHE A 107 -6.52 -2.18 2.59
N VAL A 108 -5.34 -1.65 2.92
CA VAL A 108 -4.36 -1.20 1.92
C VAL A 108 -3.79 -2.40 1.14
N LEU A 109 -3.55 -3.54 1.80
CA LEU A 109 -3.11 -4.76 1.12
C LEU A 109 -4.21 -5.30 0.19
N ILE A 110 -5.46 -5.39 0.67
CA ILE A 110 -6.61 -5.77 -0.18
C ILE A 110 -6.75 -4.78 -1.35
N HIS A 111 -6.59 -3.49 -1.11
CA HIS A 111 -6.62 -2.46 -2.13
C HIS A 111 -5.54 -2.68 -3.20
N ALA A 112 -4.28 -2.85 -2.80
CA ALA A 112 -3.17 -3.07 -3.72
C ALA A 112 -3.36 -4.35 -4.56
N VAL A 113 -3.72 -5.46 -3.93
CA VAL A 113 -3.95 -6.75 -4.60
C VAL A 113 -5.14 -6.66 -5.56
N LYS A 114 -6.26 -6.06 -5.14
CA LYS A 114 -7.42 -5.83 -6.00
C LYS A 114 -7.04 -5.00 -7.23
N LEU A 115 -6.37 -3.85 -7.04
CA LEU A 115 -5.98 -2.98 -8.16
C LEU A 115 -4.98 -3.67 -9.10
N PHE A 116 -4.11 -4.54 -8.58
CA PHE A 116 -3.22 -5.36 -9.38
C PHE A 116 -3.99 -6.30 -10.32
N PHE A 117 -4.90 -7.12 -9.78
CA PHE A 117 -5.68 -8.06 -10.59
C PHE A 117 -6.67 -7.38 -11.54
N GLU A 118 -7.22 -6.23 -11.15
CA GLU A 118 -8.06 -5.40 -12.01
C GLU A 118 -7.27 -4.64 -13.10
N ARG A 119 -5.94 -4.80 -13.15
CA ARG A 119 -5.04 -4.13 -14.10
C ARG A 119 -5.07 -2.60 -13.98
N ARG A 120 -5.35 -2.08 -12.78
CA ARG A 120 -5.44 -0.64 -12.48
C ARG A 120 -4.08 0.00 -12.15
N PHE A 121 -3.00 -0.49 -12.76
CA PHE A 121 -1.63 0.01 -12.56
C PHE A 121 -1.02 0.66 -13.81
N GLY A 122 -1.52 0.35 -15.01
CA GLY A 122 -0.93 0.81 -16.28
C GLY A 122 -1.41 2.19 -16.75
N GLY A 123 -0.66 2.78 -17.69
CA GLY A 123 -0.97 4.07 -18.32
C GLY A 123 -0.84 5.25 -17.34
N ALA A 124 -1.80 6.18 -17.37
CA ALA A 124 -1.82 7.35 -16.46
C ALA A 124 -1.80 7.01 -14.96
N ARG A 125 -2.09 5.74 -14.61
CA ARG A 125 -2.20 5.22 -13.23
C ARG A 125 -0.87 4.78 -12.61
N TRP A 126 0.25 4.82 -13.34
CA TRP A 126 1.56 4.43 -12.82
C TRP A 126 1.95 5.22 -11.56
N LEU A 127 1.58 6.52 -11.50
CA LEU A 127 1.89 7.38 -10.36
C LEU A 127 1.18 6.88 -9.10
N ALA A 128 -0.09 6.50 -9.20
CA ALA A 128 -0.84 5.93 -8.08
C ALA A 128 -0.23 4.59 -7.63
N TRP A 129 0.27 3.77 -8.56
CA TRP A 129 0.95 2.53 -8.20
C TRP A 129 2.22 2.77 -7.37
N VAL A 130 3.13 3.61 -7.87
CA VAL A 130 4.42 3.89 -7.20
C VAL A 130 4.23 4.58 -5.86
N THR A 131 3.39 5.62 -5.81
CA THR A 131 3.06 6.32 -4.57
C THR A 131 2.29 5.42 -3.59
N GLY A 132 1.49 4.47 -4.08
CA GLY A 132 0.81 3.47 -3.26
C GLY A 132 1.78 2.50 -2.59
N LEU A 133 2.84 2.06 -3.29
CA LEU A 133 3.91 1.27 -2.70
C LEU A 133 4.70 2.06 -1.64
N ALA A 134 4.96 3.35 -1.89
CA ALA A 134 5.59 4.23 -0.91
C ALA A 134 4.70 4.41 0.34
N LEU A 135 3.39 4.61 0.17
CA LEU A 135 2.43 4.68 1.28
C LEU A 135 2.37 3.38 2.09
N LEU A 136 2.39 2.23 1.43
CA LEU A 136 2.44 0.92 2.10
C LEU A 136 3.71 0.78 2.93
N ALA A 137 4.86 1.18 2.39
CA ALA A 137 6.13 1.14 3.11
C ALA A 137 6.14 2.10 4.32
N LEU A 138 5.62 3.33 4.15
CA LEU A 138 5.49 4.30 5.23
C LEU A 138 4.54 3.82 6.32
N LEU A 139 3.36 3.30 5.96
CA LEU A 139 2.39 2.73 6.90
C LEU A 139 3.00 1.58 7.70
N TRP A 140 3.68 0.64 7.01
CA TRP A 140 4.33 -0.48 7.66
C TRP A 140 5.43 -0.02 8.62
N LEU A 141 6.30 0.90 8.17
CA LEU A 141 7.37 1.46 9.01
C LEU A 141 6.78 2.18 10.22
N ASP A 142 5.71 2.94 10.04
CA ASP A 142 5.07 3.68 11.13
C ASP A 142 4.52 2.73 12.22
N GLY A 143 3.84 1.64 11.82
CA GLY A 143 3.41 0.63 12.79
C GLY A 143 4.56 -0.14 13.44
N TRP A 144 5.66 -0.39 12.70
CA TRP A 144 6.89 -0.96 13.27
C TRP A 144 7.48 -0.06 14.37
N LEU A 145 7.53 1.24 14.15
CA LEU A 145 7.96 2.21 15.17
C LEU A 145 6.94 2.34 16.32
N GLY A 146 5.64 2.25 16.03
CA GLY A 146 4.61 2.21 17.07
C GLY A 146 4.77 1.04 18.05
N TYR A 147 5.20 -0.13 17.55
CA TYR A 147 5.55 -1.27 18.39
C TYR A 147 6.77 -1.04 19.27
N TRP A 148 7.75 -0.28 18.75
CA TRP A 148 8.91 0.15 19.52
C TRP A 148 8.48 0.97 20.75
N LEU A 149 7.48 1.82 20.61
CA LEU A 149 6.98 2.70 21.67
C LEU A 149 6.26 1.97 22.81
N VAL A 150 5.83 0.72 22.61
CA VAL A 150 5.25 -0.10 23.68
C VAL A 150 6.32 -0.55 24.69
N TRP A 151 7.56 -0.75 24.22
CA TRP A 151 8.70 -1.21 25.00
C TRP A 151 8.47 -2.49 25.81
N ASP A 152 7.67 -3.41 25.27
CA ASP A 152 7.50 -4.78 25.75
C ASP A 152 8.46 -5.74 25.01
N GLN A 153 8.38 -7.04 25.28
CA GLN A 153 9.19 -8.07 24.59
C GLN A 153 9.08 -8.03 23.06
N ARG A 154 7.97 -7.55 22.48
CA ARG A 154 7.86 -7.34 21.03
C ARG A 154 8.68 -6.14 20.60
N GLY A 155 8.55 -5.02 21.33
CA GLY A 155 9.37 -3.82 21.14
C GLY A 155 10.87 -4.11 21.24
N GLN A 156 11.29 -5.02 22.13
CA GLN A 156 12.66 -5.49 22.23
C GLN A 156 13.15 -6.14 20.93
N LEU A 157 12.41 -7.09 20.35
CA LEU A 157 12.81 -7.73 19.09
C LEU A 157 12.76 -6.78 17.91
N VAL A 158 11.80 -5.85 17.89
CA VAL A 158 11.73 -4.76 16.91
C VAL A 158 13.00 -3.91 16.97
N ALA A 159 13.45 -3.53 18.17
CA ALA A 159 14.67 -2.74 18.35
C ALA A 159 15.92 -3.53 17.92
N LEU A 160 16.05 -4.79 18.34
CA LEU A 160 17.17 -5.65 17.98
C LEU A 160 17.24 -5.93 16.47
N GLY A 161 16.10 -6.25 15.85
CA GLY A 161 15.98 -6.49 14.42
C GLY A 161 16.29 -5.22 13.60
N SER A 162 15.86 -4.06 14.07
CA SER A 162 16.20 -2.77 13.46
C SER A 162 17.69 -2.47 13.56
N GLY A 163 18.30 -2.71 14.72
CA GLY A 163 19.74 -2.61 14.91
C GLY A 163 20.50 -3.53 13.96
N HIS A 164 20.09 -4.79 13.87
CA HIS A 164 20.72 -5.76 12.98
C HIS A 164 20.65 -5.35 11.49
N LEU A 165 19.50 -4.82 11.06
CA LEU A 165 19.32 -4.35 9.68
C LEU A 165 20.17 -3.11 9.39
N LEU A 166 20.19 -2.13 10.29
CA LEU A 166 20.92 -0.87 10.10
C LEU A 166 22.43 -1.03 10.23
N ASP A 167 22.92 -1.94 11.07
CA ASP A 167 24.35 -2.21 11.27
C ASP A 167 25.04 -2.75 10.01
N THR A 168 24.26 -3.29 9.06
CA THR A 168 24.81 -3.74 7.77
C THR A 168 25.03 -2.61 6.78
N LEU A 169 24.41 -1.44 6.99
CA LEU A 169 24.62 -0.29 6.14
C LEU A 169 25.90 0.46 6.57
N PRO A 170 26.82 0.76 5.65
CA PRO A 170 28.06 1.47 5.95
C PRO A 170 27.85 2.98 6.18
N ILE A 171 26.72 3.36 6.77
CA ILE A 171 26.29 4.75 6.99
C ILE A 171 26.59 5.17 8.44
N PHE A 172 26.50 4.24 9.40
CA PHE A 172 26.70 4.52 10.81
C PHE A 172 28.09 4.11 11.27
N ALA A 173 28.82 5.04 11.89
CA ALA A 173 30.15 4.77 12.43
C ALA A 173 30.08 3.77 13.61
N ASP A 174 29.12 3.96 14.51
CA ASP A 174 28.83 3.08 15.63
C ASP A 174 27.66 2.14 15.31
N PRO A 175 27.78 0.82 15.55
CA PRO A 175 26.65 -0.10 15.44
C PRO A 175 25.54 0.26 16.43
N LEU A 176 24.32 0.40 15.93
CA LEU A 176 23.13 0.65 16.74
C LEU A 176 22.87 -0.52 17.70
N SER A 177 23.19 -1.77 17.32
CA SER A 177 23.00 -2.92 18.20
C SER A 177 23.82 -2.88 19.50
N ARG A 178 24.88 -2.06 19.57
CA ARG A 178 25.66 -1.86 20.81
C ARG A 178 24.82 -1.20 21.91
N SER A 179 23.85 -0.36 21.55
CA SER A 179 22.94 0.29 22.50
C SER A 179 21.93 -0.68 23.13
N PHE A 180 21.72 -1.85 22.51
CA PHE A 180 20.74 -2.87 22.95
C PHE A 180 21.39 -4.06 23.65
N LEU A 181 22.62 -3.91 24.16
CA LEU A 181 23.30 -5.01 24.86
C LEU A 181 22.78 -5.16 26.30
N VAL A 182 22.55 -4.05 26.99
CA VAL A 182 22.10 -3.99 28.39
C VAL A 182 21.16 -2.81 28.57
N ASP A 183 20.24 -2.91 29.53
CA ASP A 183 19.21 -1.90 29.75
C ASP A 183 19.81 -0.54 30.14
N ASP A 184 20.90 -0.53 30.92
CA ASP A 184 21.57 0.69 31.41
C ASP A 184 22.23 1.54 30.31
N ARG A 185 22.45 0.97 29.12
CA ARG A 185 23.06 1.67 27.99
C ARG A 185 22.01 2.24 27.02
N LEU A 186 20.73 2.02 27.29
CA LEU A 186 19.64 2.57 26.50
C LEU A 186 19.52 4.07 26.73
N ASN A 187 19.63 4.85 25.65
CA ASN A 187 19.52 6.29 25.69
C ASN A 187 18.07 6.73 25.41
N SER A 188 17.48 7.54 26.30
CA SER A 188 16.17 8.17 26.09
C SER A 188 16.10 9.03 24.82
N LEU A 189 17.21 9.58 24.33
CA LEU A 189 17.27 10.30 23.05
C LEU A 189 16.90 9.39 21.88
N LEU A 190 17.40 8.16 21.84
CA LEU A 190 17.06 7.20 20.77
C LEU A 190 15.55 6.92 20.78
N PHE A 191 15.00 6.72 21.98
CA PHE A 191 13.57 6.49 22.16
C PHE A 191 12.74 7.71 21.74
N PHE A 192 13.19 8.93 22.06
CA PHE A 192 12.58 10.17 21.61
C PHE A 192 12.62 10.34 20.09
N VAL A 193 13.73 9.96 19.43
CA VAL A 193 13.84 10.00 17.96
C VAL A 193 12.84 9.02 17.32
N VAL A 194 12.68 7.82 17.86
CA VAL A 194 11.68 6.84 17.41
C VAL A 194 10.27 7.40 17.57
N PHE A 195 9.96 7.99 18.73
CA PHE A 195 8.69 8.68 18.97
C PHE A 195 8.44 9.82 17.97
N PHE A 196 9.43 10.68 17.77
CA PHE A 196 9.34 11.79 16.83
C PHE A 196 9.10 11.31 15.40
N LEU A 197 9.80 10.25 14.97
CA LEU A 197 9.62 9.67 13.65
C LEU A 197 8.21 9.07 13.49
N HIS A 198 7.69 8.38 14.50
CA HIS A 198 6.31 7.87 14.51
C HIS A 198 5.27 9.00 14.40
N MET A 199 5.56 10.20 14.93
CA MET A 199 4.67 11.37 14.74
C MET A 199 4.85 12.05 13.37
N LEU A 200 6.05 12.01 12.80
CA LEU A 200 6.38 12.64 11.52
C LEU A 200 5.88 11.82 10.31
N LEU A 201 5.94 10.50 10.38
CA LEU A 201 5.57 9.62 9.27
C LEU A 201 4.11 9.78 8.81
N PRO A 202 3.09 9.92 9.69
CA PRO A 202 1.73 10.21 9.28
C PRO A 202 1.59 11.52 8.46
N LEU A 203 2.39 12.55 8.76
CA LEU A 203 2.41 13.78 7.97
C LEU A 203 3.00 13.54 6.57
N ALA A 204 4.10 12.79 6.49
CA ALA A 204 4.68 12.37 5.22
C ALA A 204 3.70 11.51 4.40
N MET A 205 2.94 10.63 5.06
CA MET A 205 1.86 9.86 4.45
C MET A 205 0.74 10.76 3.92
N GLY A 206 0.40 11.87 4.59
CA GLY A 206 -0.54 12.87 4.08
C GLY A 206 -0.12 13.45 2.72
N ILE A 207 1.16 13.81 2.58
CA ILE A 207 1.73 14.29 1.30
C ILE A 207 1.73 13.19 0.24
N ALA A 208 2.16 11.98 0.59
CA ALA A 208 2.17 10.85 -0.32
C ALA A 208 0.75 10.44 -0.76
N LEU A 209 -0.24 10.55 0.12
CA LEU A 209 -1.65 10.28 -0.16
C LEU A 209 -2.24 11.34 -1.08
N TRP A 210 -1.89 12.62 -0.90
CA TRP A 210 -2.21 13.66 -1.86
C TRP A 210 -1.66 13.30 -3.25
N LEU A 211 -0.36 12.99 -3.37
CA LEU A 211 0.27 12.55 -4.62
C LEU A 211 -0.45 11.35 -5.25
N HIS A 212 -0.81 10.37 -4.44
CA HIS A 212 -1.52 9.15 -4.85
C HIS A 212 -2.87 9.43 -5.52
N ILE A 213 -3.58 10.47 -5.08
CA ILE A 213 -4.91 10.83 -5.60
C ILE A 213 -4.90 12.03 -6.57
N THR A 214 -3.77 12.73 -6.77
CA THR A 214 -3.71 13.95 -7.61
C THR A 214 -4.25 13.81 -9.04
N ARG A 215 -4.17 12.62 -9.64
CA ARG A 215 -4.66 12.35 -11.01
C ARG A 215 -6.10 11.84 -11.05
N LEU A 216 -6.82 11.97 -9.94
CA LEU A 216 -8.20 11.51 -9.78
C LEU A 216 -9.08 12.71 -9.42
N SER A 217 -10.08 12.99 -10.24
CA SER A 217 -11.18 13.87 -9.80
C SER A 217 -12.09 13.07 -8.86
N ARG A 218 -12.64 13.70 -7.82
CA ARG A 218 -13.68 13.10 -6.95
C ARG A 218 -13.36 11.68 -6.42
N PRO A 219 -12.16 11.41 -5.87
CA PRO A 219 -11.89 10.14 -5.22
C PRO A 219 -12.82 9.96 -4.00
N TRP A 220 -13.24 8.73 -3.73
CA TRP A 220 -13.87 8.40 -2.45
C TRP A 220 -12.79 8.37 -1.38
N PHE A 221 -12.43 9.57 -0.88
CA PHE A 221 -11.36 9.72 0.10
C PHE A 221 -11.72 9.07 1.45
N LEU A 222 -12.95 9.30 1.92
CA LEU A 222 -13.54 8.63 3.08
C LEU A 222 -14.64 7.68 2.64
N THR A 223 -14.93 6.71 3.50
CA THR A 223 -16.11 5.85 3.36
C THR A 223 -17.41 6.66 3.33
N ARG A 224 -18.45 6.11 2.71
CA ARG A 224 -19.79 6.70 2.77
C ARG A 224 -20.29 6.72 4.22
N ARG A 225 -21.09 7.72 4.59
CA ARG A 225 -21.54 7.98 5.98
C ARG A 225 -21.96 6.73 6.75
N VAL A 226 -22.79 5.88 6.13
CA VAL A 226 -23.28 4.65 6.78
C VAL A 226 -22.16 3.64 6.99
N MET A 227 -21.28 3.45 6.00
CA MET A 227 -20.09 2.59 6.14
C MET A 227 -19.12 3.15 7.18
N THR A 228 -18.91 4.47 7.24
CA THR A 228 -18.08 5.10 8.28
C THR A 228 -18.60 4.76 9.67
N ALA A 229 -19.92 4.89 9.91
CA ALA A 229 -20.52 4.53 11.18
C ALA A 229 -20.27 3.05 11.51
N TRP A 230 -20.45 2.14 10.55
CA TRP A 230 -20.17 0.71 10.76
C TRP A 230 -18.70 0.43 11.08
N VAL A 231 -17.75 1.02 10.36
CA VAL A 231 -16.32 0.84 10.62
C VAL A 231 -15.98 1.32 12.05
N LEU A 232 -16.43 2.51 12.44
CA LEU A 232 -16.14 3.08 13.76
C LEU A 232 -16.80 2.29 14.90
N VAL A 233 -18.06 1.89 14.74
CA VAL A 233 -18.76 1.05 15.73
C VAL A 233 -18.07 -0.31 15.86
N SER A 234 -17.72 -0.95 14.74
CA SER A 234 -17.03 -2.25 14.76
C SER A 234 -15.68 -2.17 15.46
N LEU A 235 -14.87 -1.16 15.12
CA LEU A 235 -13.58 -0.94 15.77
C LEU A 235 -13.75 -0.69 17.27
N THR A 236 -14.73 0.11 17.67
CA THR A 236 -15.00 0.40 19.09
C THR A 236 -15.44 -0.86 19.84
N VAL A 237 -16.35 -1.66 19.26
CA VAL A 237 -16.83 -2.92 19.83
C VAL A 237 -15.68 -3.91 19.99
N VAL A 238 -14.87 -4.11 18.96
CA VAL A 238 -13.69 -4.99 19.01
C VAL A 238 -12.70 -4.50 20.06
N SER A 239 -12.41 -3.20 20.10
CA SER A 239 -11.48 -2.59 21.06
C SER A 239 -11.95 -2.74 22.52
N ALA A 240 -13.26 -2.72 22.75
CA ALA A 240 -13.84 -2.90 24.08
C ALA A 240 -13.93 -4.38 24.48
N ALA A 241 -14.23 -5.26 23.53
CA ALA A 241 -14.37 -6.70 23.75
C ALA A 241 -13.00 -7.38 23.93
N PHE A 242 -12.02 -6.99 23.12
CA PHE A 242 -10.66 -7.51 23.11
C PHE A 242 -9.68 -6.36 23.34
N PRO A 243 -9.41 -5.95 24.59
CA PRO A 243 -8.42 -4.92 24.84
C PRO A 243 -7.04 -5.35 24.34
N ALA A 244 -6.32 -4.42 23.72
CA ALA A 244 -4.95 -4.68 23.30
C ALA A 244 -4.07 -4.95 24.53
N ASP A 245 -3.33 -6.04 24.54
CA ASP A 245 -2.47 -6.41 25.67
C ASP A 245 -1.01 -5.95 25.45
N ALA A 246 -0.22 -5.88 26.53
CA ALA A 246 1.23 -5.69 26.48
C ALA A 246 1.93 -6.99 26.90
N ALA A 247 2.99 -7.37 26.20
CA ALA A 247 3.79 -8.52 26.64
C ALA A 247 4.56 -8.18 27.93
N GLY A 248 5.40 -9.10 28.41
CA GLY A 248 6.35 -8.79 29.49
C GLY A 248 7.25 -7.60 29.13
N PRO A 249 7.86 -6.92 30.11
CA PRO A 249 8.73 -5.78 29.85
C PRO A 249 9.94 -6.19 29.00
N ALA A 250 10.40 -5.29 28.13
CA ALA A 250 11.65 -5.46 27.41
C ALA A 250 12.83 -5.56 28.39
N LYS A 251 13.67 -6.59 28.22
CA LYS A 251 14.92 -6.77 28.99
C LYS A 251 16.02 -7.18 28.04
N MET A 252 16.94 -6.29 27.72
CA MET A 252 17.93 -6.50 26.65
C MET A 252 18.83 -7.72 26.88
N ALA A 253 19.16 -7.99 28.15
CA ALA A 253 19.98 -9.14 28.54
C ALA A 253 19.21 -10.48 28.57
N VAL A 254 17.88 -10.47 28.47
CA VAL A 254 17.05 -11.68 28.56
C VAL A 254 16.35 -11.95 27.24
N ARG A 255 16.45 -13.18 26.73
CA ARG A 255 15.76 -13.58 25.50
C ARG A 255 14.34 -14.09 25.79
N PRO A 256 13.28 -13.45 25.26
CA PRO A 256 11.90 -13.88 25.50
C PRO A 256 11.64 -15.26 24.90
N GLU A 257 10.85 -16.11 25.56
CA GLU A 257 10.56 -17.50 25.11
C GLU A 257 9.42 -17.56 24.09
N ALA A 258 8.26 -17.05 24.48
CA ALA A 258 7.09 -16.97 23.63
C ALA A 258 6.20 -15.80 24.04
N PHE A 259 5.56 -15.18 23.06
CA PHE A 259 4.56 -14.14 23.26
C PHE A 259 3.67 -14.05 22.02
N SER A 260 2.54 -13.35 22.12
CA SER A 260 1.66 -13.13 20.97
C SER A 260 2.28 -12.11 20.02
N ILE A 261 2.36 -12.46 18.74
CA ILE A 261 2.87 -11.57 17.69
C ILE A 261 1.74 -11.09 16.80
N ASP A 262 1.89 -9.88 16.31
CA ASP A 262 1.08 -9.38 15.21
C ASP A 262 1.76 -9.66 13.88
N TRP A 263 1.14 -10.51 13.06
CA TRP A 263 1.67 -10.82 11.74
C TRP A 263 1.63 -9.64 10.77
N TRP A 264 0.80 -8.62 11.00
CA TRP A 264 0.71 -7.48 10.09
C TRP A 264 2.00 -6.65 10.10
N TYR A 265 2.46 -6.23 11.28
CA TYR A 265 3.66 -5.40 11.41
C TYR A 265 4.90 -6.20 11.77
N LEU A 266 4.77 -7.28 12.55
CA LEU A 266 5.90 -7.99 13.13
C LEU A 266 6.28 -9.28 12.40
N ALA A 267 5.64 -9.62 11.27
CA ALA A 267 6.07 -10.74 10.41
C ALA A 267 7.59 -10.72 10.11
N PRO A 268 8.25 -9.56 9.89
CA PRO A 268 9.68 -9.53 9.65
C PRO A 268 10.54 -9.96 10.84
N VAL A 269 10.03 -9.95 12.07
CA VAL A 269 10.76 -10.47 13.24
C VAL A 269 11.13 -11.95 13.06
N TRP A 270 10.26 -12.73 12.41
CA TRP A 270 10.56 -14.13 12.09
C TRP A 270 11.79 -14.27 11.18
N LEU A 271 11.98 -13.32 10.25
CA LEU A 271 13.11 -13.26 9.34
C LEU A 271 14.37 -12.71 10.02
N THR A 272 14.24 -11.66 10.84
CA THR A 272 15.40 -11.02 11.51
C THR A 272 16.11 -11.96 12.47
N ASP A 273 15.39 -12.89 13.08
CA ASP A 273 15.96 -13.88 13.99
C ASP A 273 16.65 -15.06 13.27
N ARG A 274 16.52 -15.16 11.94
CA ARG A 274 16.99 -16.30 11.13
C ARG A 274 17.94 -15.93 10.00
N LEU A 275 17.89 -14.69 9.54
CA LEU A 275 18.65 -14.20 8.39
C LEU A 275 19.59 -13.07 8.82
N GLY A 276 20.79 -13.05 8.23
CA GLY A 276 21.68 -11.90 8.37
C GLY A 276 21.10 -10.64 7.72
N GLY A 277 21.47 -9.45 8.23
CA GLY A 277 20.95 -8.17 7.73
C GLY A 277 21.15 -7.95 6.23
N GLY A 278 22.22 -8.49 5.63
CA GLY A 278 22.43 -8.45 4.17
C GLY A 278 21.36 -9.23 3.40
N ALA A 279 20.92 -10.39 3.89
CA ALA A 279 19.83 -11.16 3.29
C ALA A 279 18.48 -10.44 3.45
N LEU A 280 18.25 -9.76 4.58
CA LEU A 280 17.05 -8.94 4.81
C LEU A 280 16.97 -7.78 3.82
N TRP A 281 18.06 -7.04 3.61
CA TRP A 281 18.12 -6.00 2.58
C TRP A 281 17.92 -6.56 1.17
N ALA A 282 18.49 -7.73 0.86
CA ALA A 282 18.27 -8.38 -0.43
C ALA A 282 16.79 -8.69 -0.68
N ILE A 283 16.03 -9.12 0.34
CA ILE A 283 14.59 -9.35 0.23
C ILE A 283 13.85 -8.04 -0.07
N VAL A 284 14.14 -6.96 0.68
CA VAL A 284 13.51 -5.64 0.48
C VAL A 284 13.79 -5.11 -0.92
N LEU A 285 15.05 -5.18 -1.36
CA LEU A 285 15.48 -4.73 -2.69
C LEU A 285 14.86 -5.58 -3.80
N ALA A 286 14.77 -6.90 -3.62
CA ALA A 286 14.13 -7.80 -4.58
C ALA A 286 12.62 -7.52 -4.69
N ALA A 287 11.93 -7.28 -3.57
CA ALA A 287 10.53 -6.90 -3.57
C ALA A 287 10.32 -5.56 -4.31
N GLY A 288 11.15 -4.55 -4.05
CA GLY A 288 11.13 -3.28 -4.78
C GLY A 288 11.38 -3.45 -6.28
N ALA A 289 12.39 -4.23 -6.65
CA ALA A 289 12.74 -4.53 -8.04
C ALA A 289 11.65 -5.31 -8.77
N LEU A 290 10.83 -6.10 -8.07
CA LEU A 290 9.70 -6.83 -8.65
C LEU A 290 8.46 -5.93 -8.78
N LEU A 291 8.15 -5.12 -7.76
CA LEU A 291 6.87 -4.41 -7.67
C LEU A 291 6.87 -3.04 -8.35
N LEU A 292 7.97 -2.28 -8.25
CA LEU A 292 8.07 -0.94 -8.84
C LEU A 292 7.92 -0.95 -10.37
N PRO A 293 8.58 -1.83 -11.15
CA PRO A 293 8.51 -1.77 -12.60
C PRO A 293 7.21 -2.29 -13.20
N ILE A 294 6.28 -2.85 -12.41
CA ILE A 294 5.02 -3.45 -12.88
C ILE A 294 4.27 -2.58 -13.92
N PRO A 295 4.04 -1.27 -13.68
CA PRO A 295 3.34 -0.41 -14.64
C PRO A 295 3.96 -0.36 -16.03
N TRP A 296 5.28 -0.42 -16.13
CA TRP A 296 6.03 -0.30 -17.39
C TRP A 296 6.37 -1.65 -18.00
N TYR A 297 6.56 -2.67 -17.17
CA TYR A 297 6.90 -4.02 -17.62
C TYR A 297 5.67 -4.80 -18.09
N LEU A 298 4.58 -4.77 -17.31
CA LEU A 298 3.37 -5.54 -17.59
C LEU A 298 2.41 -4.82 -18.54
N ALA A 299 2.27 -3.49 -18.46
CA ALA A 299 1.39 -2.74 -19.35
C ALA A 299 2.13 -2.35 -20.64
N ARG A 300 1.70 -2.88 -21.79
CA ARG A 300 2.20 -2.50 -23.11
C ARG A 300 1.15 -1.70 -23.87
N GLY A 301 1.57 -0.67 -24.60
CA GLY A 301 0.72 0.03 -25.57
C GLY A 301 0.76 1.56 -25.44
N ARG A 302 0.46 2.25 -26.55
CA ARG A 302 0.30 3.71 -26.58
C ARG A 302 -0.91 4.12 -25.75
N ALA A 303 -0.83 5.28 -25.10
CA ALA A 303 -1.96 5.88 -24.40
C ALA A 303 -3.13 6.02 -25.38
N ARG A 304 -4.28 5.44 -25.01
CA ARG A 304 -5.54 5.59 -25.73
C ARG A 304 -6.14 6.92 -25.29
N VAL A 305 -5.91 7.98 -26.05
CA VAL A 305 -6.25 9.37 -25.66
C VAL A 305 -7.51 9.83 -26.39
N ALA A 306 -8.26 10.72 -25.76
CA ALA A 306 -9.36 11.44 -26.41
C ALA A 306 -8.81 12.63 -27.21
N GLU A 307 -9.40 12.90 -28.36
CA GLU A 307 -8.97 14.00 -29.24
C GLU A 307 -10.11 14.98 -29.45
N VAL A 308 -9.78 16.27 -29.49
CA VAL A 308 -10.74 17.36 -29.69
C VAL A 308 -10.75 17.75 -31.16
N VAL A 309 -11.92 17.63 -31.77
CA VAL A 309 -12.19 18.15 -33.10
C VAL A 309 -12.57 19.62 -32.94
N THR A 310 -11.58 20.51 -33.01
CA THR A 310 -11.75 21.96 -32.80
C THR A 310 -12.92 22.50 -33.61
N ALA A 311 -13.03 22.11 -34.89
CA ALA A 311 -14.13 22.49 -35.77
C ALA A 311 -15.55 22.20 -35.22
N ARG A 312 -15.73 21.27 -34.29
CA ARG A 312 -17.04 20.93 -33.70
C ARG A 312 -17.15 21.30 -32.22
N CYS A 313 -16.06 21.72 -31.58
CA CYS A 313 -16.08 22.16 -30.18
C CYS A 313 -16.86 23.48 -30.07
N ASN A 314 -17.84 23.54 -29.18
CA ASN A 314 -18.67 24.73 -28.91
C ASN A 314 -18.48 25.28 -27.48
N ALA A 315 -17.40 24.89 -26.80
CA ALA A 315 -17.06 25.35 -25.45
C ALA A 315 -18.15 25.15 -24.38
N CYS A 316 -19.02 24.14 -24.50
CA CYS A 316 -20.11 23.91 -23.53
C CYS A 316 -19.67 23.28 -22.18
N GLU A 317 -18.38 23.00 -21.99
CA GLU A 317 -17.74 22.53 -20.74
C GLU A 317 -18.21 21.17 -20.18
N LYS A 318 -19.25 20.53 -20.73
CA LYS A 318 -19.74 19.22 -20.27
C LYS A 318 -18.63 18.16 -20.21
N CYS A 319 -17.80 18.08 -21.26
CA CYS A 319 -16.69 17.13 -21.30
C CYS A 319 -15.63 17.39 -20.21
N TYR A 320 -15.41 18.65 -19.85
CA TYR A 320 -14.53 19.06 -18.75
C TYR A 320 -15.09 18.58 -17.41
N HIS A 321 -16.34 18.90 -17.10
CA HIS A 321 -16.98 18.50 -15.84
C HIS A 321 -17.15 16.99 -15.68
N ASP A 322 -17.39 16.28 -16.77
CA ASP A 322 -17.64 14.83 -16.76
C ASP A 322 -16.37 13.99 -16.73
N CYS A 323 -15.18 14.58 -16.94
CA CYS A 323 -13.91 13.85 -16.91
C CYS A 323 -13.59 13.36 -15.49
N PRO A 324 -13.49 12.04 -15.23
CA PRO A 324 -13.18 11.55 -13.88
C PRO A 324 -11.69 11.68 -13.51
N TYR A 325 -10.84 12.13 -14.41
CA TYR A 325 -9.37 12.16 -14.26
C TYR A 325 -8.79 13.58 -14.36
N ASP A 326 -9.63 14.61 -14.47
CA ASP A 326 -9.21 16.00 -14.74
C ASP A 326 -8.19 16.08 -15.88
N ALA A 327 -8.41 15.26 -16.91
CA ALA A 327 -7.59 15.15 -18.10
C ALA A 327 -8.02 16.13 -19.19
N ILE A 328 -9.09 16.90 -18.97
CA ILE A 328 -9.61 17.88 -19.91
C ILE A 328 -9.48 19.24 -19.23
N GLN A 329 -9.07 20.26 -19.98
CA GLN A 329 -9.07 21.65 -19.56
C GLN A 329 -9.71 22.51 -20.64
N MET A 330 -10.35 23.61 -20.24
CA MET A 330 -10.83 24.63 -21.17
C MET A 330 -9.71 25.66 -21.36
N VAL A 331 -9.12 25.68 -22.55
CA VAL A 331 -8.04 26.61 -22.91
C VAL A 331 -8.58 27.70 -23.82
N LYS A 332 -7.90 28.86 -23.84
CA LYS A 332 -8.22 29.93 -24.79
C LYS A 332 -8.16 29.38 -26.22
N ARG A 333 -9.19 29.68 -26.99
CA ARG A 333 -9.29 29.25 -28.38
C ARG A 333 -8.33 30.04 -29.27
N THR A 334 -7.76 29.38 -30.28
CA THR A 334 -6.79 29.98 -31.23
C THR A 334 -7.28 29.98 -32.67
N ASP A 335 -8.53 29.57 -32.93
CA ASP A 335 -9.16 29.60 -34.25
C ASP A 335 -10.23 30.72 -34.30
N ASP A 336 -10.75 31.04 -35.49
CA ASP A 336 -11.70 32.14 -35.72
C ASP A 336 -13.16 31.81 -35.34
N LYS A 337 -13.39 30.81 -34.48
CA LYS A 337 -14.75 30.43 -34.06
C LYS A 337 -15.29 31.38 -32.99
N PRO A 338 -16.63 31.54 -32.89
CA PRO A 338 -17.25 32.49 -31.97
C PRO A 338 -17.14 32.11 -30.48
N PHE A 339 -16.48 31.01 -30.14
CA PHE A 339 -16.38 30.52 -28.76
C PHE A 339 -15.03 30.93 -28.15
N PRO A 340 -15.00 31.50 -26.93
CA PRO A 340 -13.77 32.02 -26.33
C PRO A 340 -12.77 30.92 -25.91
N ALA A 341 -13.25 29.69 -25.74
CA ALA A 341 -12.46 28.56 -25.28
C ALA A 341 -12.63 27.32 -26.16
N MET A 342 -11.71 26.36 -26.00
CA MET A 342 -11.83 25.00 -26.54
C MET A 342 -11.34 24.00 -25.51
N ALA A 343 -11.87 22.77 -25.59
CA ALA A 343 -11.35 21.68 -24.78
C ALA A 343 -9.93 21.33 -25.24
N SER A 344 -9.05 21.02 -24.30
CA SER A 344 -7.73 20.44 -24.52
C SER A 344 -7.59 19.20 -23.63
N VAL A 345 -6.99 18.14 -24.15
CA VAL A 345 -6.84 16.85 -23.46
C VAL A 345 -5.38 16.66 -23.06
N ASP A 346 -5.12 16.42 -21.78
CA ASP A 346 -3.82 16.02 -21.24
C ASP A 346 -3.61 14.51 -21.46
N PRO A 347 -2.67 14.11 -22.34
CA PRO A 347 -2.38 12.70 -22.63
C PRO A 347 -1.84 11.94 -21.41
N GLY A 348 -1.21 12.63 -20.45
CA GLY A 348 -0.63 12.05 -19.25
C GLY A 348 -1.66 11.65 -18.20
N LYS A 349 -2.88 12.20 -18.27
CA LYS A 349 -4.02 11.88 -17.38
C LYS A 349 -5.11 11.09 -18.08
N CYS A 350 -5.27 11.24 -19.40
CA CYS A 350 -6.33 10.58 -20.15
C CYS A 350 -6.11 9.06 -20.20
N ILE A 351 -7.17 8.30 -19.92
CA ILE A 351 -7.15 6.83 -20.00
C ILE A 351 -8.05 6.26 -21.11
N GLY A 352 -8.66 7.13 -21.92
CA GLY A 352 -9.45 6.72 -23.09
C GLY A 352 -10.84 6.15 -22.80
N CYS A 353 -11.46 6.48 -21.66
CA CYS A 353 -12.75 5.89 -21.27
C CYS A 353 -13.96 6.30 -22.14
N GLY A 354 -13.86 7.39 -22.91
CA GLY A 354 -14.94 7.85 -23.79
C GLY A 354 -16.10 8.58 -23.11
N ILE A 355 -16.05 8.82 -21.79
CA ILE A 355 -17.11 9.55 -21.05
C ILE A 355 -17.32 10.96 -21.63
N CYS A 356 -16.24 11.62 -22.02
CA CYS A 356 -16.27 12.94 -22.66
C CYS A 356 -17.01 12.92 -24.00
N ALA A 357 -16.80 11.89 -24.83
CA ALA A 357 -17.52 11.71 -26.09
C ALA A 357 -19.02 11.41 -25.87
N GLY A 358 -19.37 10.69 -24.80
CA GLY A 358 -20.75 10.49 -24.37
C GLY A 358 -21.42 11.74 -23.78
N SER A 359 -20.65 12.78 -23.47
CA SER A 359 -21.15 14.08 -22.97
C SER A 359 -21.25 15.14 -24.08
N CYS A 360 -20.71 14.84 -25.27
CA CYS A 360 -20.51 15.82 -26.33
C CYS A 360 -21.58 15.70 -27.41
N ASP A 361 -22.56 16.61 -27.36
CA ASP A 361 -23.65 16.69 -28.34
C ASP A 361 -23.12 16.93 -29.76
N SER A 362 -22.13 17.83 -29.91
CA SER A 362 -21.57 18.22 -31.20
C SER A 362 -20.53 17.25 -31.77
N ALA A 363 -20.20 16.17 -31.05
CA ALA A 363 -19.07 15.29 -31.38
C ALA A 363 -17.75 16.05 -31.60
N GLY A 364 -17.54 17.13 -30.84
CA GLY A 364 -16.30 17.91 -30.79
C GLY A 364 -15.17 17.28 -29.97
N ILE A 365 -15.43 16.15 -29.30
CA ILE A 365 -14.39 15.34 -28.64
C ILE A 365 -14.72 13.85 -28.83
N GLY A 366 -13.72 13.05 -29.16
CA GLY A 366 -13.86 11.63 -29.49
C GLY A 366 -12.66 10.80 -29.05
N LEU A 367 -12.67 9.50 -29.34
CA LEU A 367 -11.54 8.60 -29.07
C LEU A 367 -10.79 8.32 -30.38
N THR A 368 -9.46 8.40 -30.36
CA THR A 368 -8.61 8.20 -31.55
C THR A 368 -8.65 6.78 -32.14
N TRP A 369 -9.08 5.81 -31.34
CA TRP A 369 -9.13 4.39 -31.67
C TRP A 369 -10.58 3.85 -31.71
N PHE A 370 -11.57 4.71 -31.43
CA PHE A 370 -12.99 4.35 -31.44
C PHE A 370 -13.80 5.54 -31.99
N ASP A 371 -13.97 5.57 -33.31
CA ASP A 371 -14.67 6.64 -34.01
C ASP A 371 -16.13 6.71 -33.56
N SER A 372 -16.45 7.76 -32.80
CA SER A 372 -17.77 7.89 -32.20
C SER A 372 -18.88 8.16 -33.22
N ILE A 373 -18.56 8.76 -34.37
CA ILE A 373 -19.54 9.08 -35.41
C ILE A 373 -19.85 7.81 -36.19
N ARG A 374 -18.81 7.11 -36.65
CA ARG A 374 -18.97 5.82 -37.36
C ARG A 374 -19.78 4.81 -36.52
N GLN A 375 -19.52 4.75 -35.21
CA GLN A 375 -20.24 3.82 -34.33
C GLN A 375 -21.70 4.23 -34.09
N ARG A 376 -22.01 5.53 -34.03
CA ARG A 376 -23.40 6.01 -33.99
C ARG A 376 -24.15 5.66 -35.29
N HIS A 377 -23.52 5.84 -36.45
CA HIS A 377 -24.10 5.42 -37.74
C HIS A 377 -24.30 3.91 -37.83
N ARG A 378 -23.35 3.11 -37.30
CA ARG A 378 -23.51 1.66 -37.23
C ARG A 378 -24.70 1.24 -36.36
N ILE A 379 -24.91 1.88 -35.20
CA ILE A 379 -26.11 1.63 -34.37
C ILE A 379 -27.38 1.93 -35.15
N ASP A 380 -27.39 3.05 -35.87
CA ASP A 380 -28.49 3.49 -36.71
C ASP A 380 -28.79 2.44 -37.82
N GLU A 381 -27.78 1.99 -38.56
CA GLU A 381 -27.89 0.96 -39.60
C GLU A 381 -28.41 -0.38 -39.05
N LEU A 382 -27.93 -0.80 -37.88
CA LEU A 382 -28.37 -2.06 -37.25
C LEU A 382 -29.85 -2.01 -36.84
N VAL A 383 -30.33 -0.85 -36.37
CA VAL A 383 -31.75 -0.67 -36.07
C VAL A 383 -32.56 -0.72 -37.37
N ASP A 384 -32.13 -0.04 -38.43
CA ASP A 384 -32.83 -0.02 -39.72
C ASP A 384 -32.93 -1.42 -40.36
N GLN A 385 -31.81 -2.16 -40.40
CA GLN A 385 -31.78 -3.53 -40.92
C GLN A 385 -32.71 -4.45 -40.14
N GLY A 386 -32.86 -4.20 -38.83
CA GLY A 386 -33.78 -4.91 -37.95
C GLY A 386 -35.26 -4.69 -38.25
N LEU A 387 -35.63 -3.57 -38.87
CA LEU A 387 -37.02 -3.24 -39.20
C LEU A 387 -37.56 -4.04 -40.39
N GLY A 388 -36.68 -4.62 -41.21
CA GLY A 388 -37.04 -5.51 -42.33
C GLY A 388 -37.18 -6.99 -41.95
N ALA A 389 -36.87 -7.35 -40.70
CA ALA A 389 -36.96 -8.73 -40.20
C ALA A 389 -38.34 -9.02 -39.60
N THR A 390 -38.74 -10.30 -39.61
CA THR A 390 -40.02 -10.78 -39.04
C THR A 390 -40.13 -10.59 -37.53
N GLU A 391 -39.02 -10.34 -36.82
CA GLU A 391 -39.00 -10.03 -35.40
C GLU A 391 -38.47 -8.60 -35.10
N PRO A 392 -39.18 -7.82 -34.27
CA PRO A 392 -38.76 -6.46 -33.91
C PRO A 392 -37.51 -6.48 -33.03
N VAL A 393 -36.56 -5.60 -33.36
CA VAL A 393 -35.21 -5.62 -32.78
C VAL A 393 -35.12 -4.79 -31.50
N PHE A 394 -34.63 -5.43 -30.43
CA PHE A 394 -34.11 -4.72 -29.26
C PHE A 394 -32.64 -4.35 -29.48
N LEU A 395 -32.18 -3.24 -28.91
CA LEU A 395 -30.78 -2.83 -28.96
C LEU A 395 -30.12 -3.08 -27.60
N ALA A 396 -28.99 -3.78 -27.57
CA ALA A 396 -28.16 -3.96 -26.38
C ALA A 396 -26.84 -3.19 -26.54
N LEU A 397 -26.64 -2.14 -25.75
CA LEU A 397 -25.38 -1.40 -25.68
C LEU A 397 -24.55 -1.91 -24.49
N VAL A 398 -23.44 -2.60 -24.79
CA VAL A 398 -22.70 -3.40 -23.81
C VAL A 398 -21.32 -2.80 -23.53
N CYS A 399 -21.09 -2.37 -22.29
CA CYS A 399 -19.77 -1.97 -21.81
C CYS A 399 -18.79 -3.16 -21.89
N SER A 400 -17.58 -2.95 -22.41
CA SER A 400 -16.56 -4.01 -22.50
C SER A 400 -16.06 -4.53 -21.16
N GLU A 401 -16.36 -3.84 -20.06
CA GLU A 401 -16.01 -4.23 -18.70
C GLU A 401 -17.24 -4.64 -17.85
N SER A 402 -18.36 -5.01 -18.50
CA SER A 402 -19.57 -5.50 -17.81
C SER A 402 -19.79 -7.01 -18.02
N ALA A 403 -20.89 -7.54 -17.49
CA ALA A 403 -21.32 -8.93 -17.70
C ALA A 403 -21.39 -9.36 -19.18
N GLY A 404 -21.58 -8.42 -20.11
CA GLY A 404 -21.69 -8.71 -21.53
C GLY A 404 -20.35 -8.71 -22.30
N ALA A 405 -19.22 -8.46 -21.61
CA ALA A 405 -17.90 -8.37 -22.22
C ALA A 405 -17.44 -9.63 -22.98
N HIS A 406 -18.00 -10.78 -22.62
CA HIS A 406 -17.64 -12.10 -23.15
C HIS A 406 -18.75 -12.74 -23.98
N LEU A 407 -19.80 -11.97 -24.32
CA LEU A 407 -20.80 -12.44 -25.26
C LEU A 407 -20.12 -12.67 -26.60
N GLU A 408 -20.38 -13.83 -27.19
CA GLU A 408 -20.04 -14.09 -28.58
C GLU A 408 -21.04 -13.32 -29.43
N VAL A 409 -20.53 -12.32 -30.15
CA VAL A 409 -21.32 -11.43 -31.00
C VAL A 409 -20.81 -11.60 -32.41
N ASP A 410 -21.69 -12.01 -33.31
CA ASP A 410 -21.40 -12.09 -34.73
C ASP A 410 -21.05 -10.70 -35.28
N ALA A 411 -19.90 -10.60 -35.95
CA ALA A 411 -19.33 -9.31 -36.33
C ALA A 411 -20.15 -8.58 -37.41
N GLU A 412 -20.85 -9.33 -38.27
CA GLU A 412 -21.62 -8.80 -39.40
C GLU A 412 -23.04 -8.44 -38.99
N THR A 413 -23.72 -9.35 -38.30
CA THR A 413 -25.13 -9.21 -37.92
C THR A 413 -25.32 -8.52 -36.57
N ALA A 414 -24.25 -8.37 -35.78
CA ALA A 414 -24.28 -7.91 -34.40
C ALA A 414 -25.24 -8.73 -33.51
N ARG A 415 -25.46 -10.01 -33.83
CA ARG A 415 -26.34 -10.90 -33.04
C ARG A 415 -25.53 -11.76 -32.09
N SER A 416 -26.16 -12.19 -31.00
CA SER A 416 -25.59 -13.15 -30.05
C SER A 416 -26.63 -14.22 -29.74
N ALA A 417 -26.23 -15.50 -29.77
CA ALA A 417 -27.11 -16.62 -29.45
C ALA A 417 -27.67 -16.53 -28.02
N GLU A 418 -26.96 -15.84 -27.12
CA GLU A 418 -27.34 -15.69 -25.72
C GLU A 418 -28.34 -14.58 -25.46
N LEU A 419 -28.42 -13.61 -26.36
CA LEU A 419 -29.35 -12.48 -26.31
C LEU A 419 -30.23 -12.49 -27.57
N PRO A 420 -31.10 -13.52 -27.73
CA PRO A 420 -31.98 -13.60 -28.89
C PRO A 420 -32.89 -12.36 -28.96
N GLY A 421 -33.11 -11.85 -30.18
CA GLY A 421 -33.89 -10.63 -30.42
C GLY A 421 -33.14 -9.31 -30.22
N TYR A 422 -31.92 -9.33 -29.66
CA TYR A 422 -31.09 -8.14 -29.49
C TYR A 422 -30.07 -7.97 -30.62
N ALA A 423 -29.87 -6.72 -31.07
CA ALA A 423 -28.67 -6.30 -31.76
C ALA A 423 -27.68 -5.80 -30.70
N VAL A 424 -26.52 -6.45 -30.58
CA VAL A 424 -25.54 -6.24 -29.52
C VAL A 424 -24.39 -5.39 -30.03
N VAL A 425 -24.27 -4.18 -29.49
CA VAL A 425 -23.17 -3.26 -29.80
C VAL A 425 -22.28 -3.11 -28.59
N ARG A 426 -21.03 -3.56 -28.71
CA ARG A 426 -20.00 -3.35 -27.67
C ARG A 426 -19.46 -1.94 -27.75
N VAL A 427 -19.41 -1.27 -26.61
CA VAL A 427 -18.91 0.10 -26.45
C VAL A 427 -17.76 0.13 -25.45
N PRO A 428 -16.84 1.10 -25.55
CA PRO A 428 -15.67 1.15 -24.69
C PRO A 428 -16.02 1.28 -23.22
N CYS A 429 -17.05 2.06 -22.94
CA CYS A 429 -17.60 2.26 -21.62
C CYS A 429 -19.09 2.54 -21.77
N ALA A 430 -19.90 2.15 -20.79
CA ALA A 430 -21.28 2.63 -20.72
C ALA A 430 -21.34 4.16 -20.80
N GLY A 431 -20.40 4.87 -20.16
CA GLY A 431 -20.36 6.34 -20.14
C GLY A 431 -20.10 7.01 -21.50
N TRP A 432 -19.69 6.25 -22.52
CA TRP A 432 -19.60 6.72 -23.92
C TRP A 432 -20.99 6.83 -24.57
N ILE A 433 -21.99 6.10 -24.06
CA ILE A 433 -23.34 6.08 -24.62
C ILE A 433 -23.97 7.46 -24.43
N HIS A 434 -24.22 8.12 -25.55
CA HIS A 434 -24.90 9.40 -25.58
C HIS A 434 -26.42 9.17 -25.57
N PRO A 435 -27.22 9.91 -24.77
CA PRO A 435 -28.68 9.75 -24.75
C PRO A 435 -29.33 9.90 -26.12
N LEU A 436 -28.87 10.85 -26.95
CA LEU A 436 -29.33 10.99 -28.34
C LEU A 436 -29.22 9.70 -29.17
N SER A 437 -28.23 8.84 -28.92
CA SER A 437 -28.12 7.54 -29.61
C SER A 437 -29.24 6.59 -29.20
N VAL A 438 -29.64 6.62 -27.91
CA VAL A 438 -30.78 5.85 -27.38
C VAL A 438 -32.09 6.40 -27.93
N GLU A 439 -32.27 7.73 -27.90
CA GLU A 439 -33.48 8.37 -28.43
C GLU A 439 -33.67 8.08 -29.91
N ARG A 440 -32.59 8.17 -30.69
CA ARG A 440 -32.61 7.92 -32.13
C ARG A 440 -32.94 6.46 -32.42
N ALA A 441 -32.34 5.51 -31.71
CA ALA A 441 -32.66 4.10 -31.85
C ALA A 441 -34.15 3.82 -31.60
N LEU A 442 -34.73 4.38 -30.53
CA LEU A 442 -36.17 4.23 -30.23
C LEU A 442 -37.06 4.87 -31.31
N ARG A 443 -36.71 6.08 -31.78
CA ARG A 443 -37.46 6.79 -32.84
C ARG A 443 -37.39 6.08 -34.19
N ARG A 444 -36.29 5.39 -34.45
CA ARG A 444 -36.12 4.52 -35.63
C ARG A 444 -36.83 3.17 -35.48
N GLY A 445 -37.46 2.88 -34.34
CA GLY A 445 -38.31 1.72 -34.19
C GLY A 445 -37.72 0.57 -33.36
N ALA A 446 -36.54 0.73 -32.74
CA ALA A 446 -36.02 -0.26 -31.80
C ALA A 446 -37.02 -0.50 -30.66
N ARG A 447 -37.43 -1.75 -30.40
CA ARG A 447 -38.50 -2.06 -29.44
C ARG A 447 -38.13 -1.67 -28.00
N GLY A 448 -36.86 -1.77 -27.65
CA GLY A 448 -36.31 -1.23 -26.40
C GLY A 448 -34.79 -1.18 -26.46
N VAL A 449 -34.18 -0.42 -25.57
CA VAL A 449 -32.72 -0.28 -25.44
C VAL A 449 -32.28 -0.77 -24.06
N LEU A 450 -31.49 -1.84 -24.05
CA LEU A 450 -30.83 -2.38 -22.86
C LEU A 450 -29.39 -1.87 -22.80
N ILE A 451 -29.02 -1.18 -21.72
CA ILE A 451 -27.66 -0.73 -21.48
C ILE A 451 -27.03 -1.58 -20.39
N VAL A 452 -25.94 -2.28 -20.71
CA VAL A 452 -25.23 -3.15 -19.78
C VAL A 452 -23.95 -2.47 -19.30
N ALA A 453 -24.02 -1.90 -18.11
CA ALA A 453 -22.92 -1.21 -17.46
C ALA A 453 -22.19 -2.12 -16.46
N SER A 454 -20.94 -1.76 -16.11
CA SER A 454 -20.17 -2.46 -15.08
C SER A 454 -20.88 -2.36 -13.73
N GLY A 455 -20.75 -3.41 -12.91
CA GLY A 455 -21.36 -3.46 -11.59
C GLY A 455 -20.90 -2.31 -10.66
N PRO A 456 -21.71 -1.93 -9.66
CA PRO A 456 -21.39 -0.84 -8.75
C PRO A 456 -20.01 -1.03 -8.08
N GLY A 457 -19.17 0.00 -8.03
CA GLY A 457 -17.83 -0.07 -7.43
C GLY A 457 -16.77 -0.85 -8.23
N SER A 458 -17.17 -1.58 -9.28
CA SER A 458 -16.26 -2.31 -10.18
C SER A 458 -15.94 -1.59 -11.48
N CYS A 459 -16.53 -0.41 -11.73
CA CYS A 459 -16.32 0.36 -12.96
C CYS A 459 -14.83 0.66 -13.16
N MET A 460 -14.24 0.14 -14.24
CA MET A 460 -12.83 0.35 -14.58
C MET A 460 -12.50 1.84 -14.77
N TYR A 461 -13.45 2.58 -15.34
CA TYR A 461 -13.33 4.01 -15.62
C TYR A 461 -13.99 4.89 -14.56
N ARG A 462 -14.18 4.30 -13.37
CA ARG A 462 -14.70 4.87 -12.12
C ARG A 462 -16.18 5.21 -12.16
N GLU A 463 -16.59 5.98 -13.17
CA GLU A 463 -17.82 6.76 -13.12
C GLU A 463 -18.75 6.50 -14.32
N GLY A 464 -18.30 5.72 -15.30
CA GLY A 464 -19.07 5.51 -16.53
C GLY A 464 -20.44 4.83 -16.33
N ASN A 465 -20.55 3.87 -15.41
CA ASN A 465 -21.85 3.24 -15.08
C ASN A 465 -22.81 4.26 -14.47
N ARG A 466 -22.35 4.99 -13.46
CA ARG A 466 -23.15 5.99 -12.75
C ARG A 466 -23.57 7.15 -13.67
N TRP A 467 -22.70 7.64 -14.55
CA TRP A 467 -23.00 8.79 -15.41
C TRP A 467 -24.08 8.38 -16.41
N THR A 468 -23.98 7.16 -16.93
CA THR A 468 -25.00 6.61 -17.83
C THR A 468 -26.33 6.47 -17.13
N ALA A 469 -26.37 5.92 -15.92
CA ALA A 469 -27.60 5.80 -15.13
C ALA A 469 -28.23 7.17 -14.81
N GLU A 470 -27.42 8.16 -14.43
CA GLU A 470 -27.89 9.54 -14.17
C GLU A 470 -28.41 10.22 -15.44
N ARG A 471 -27.74 10.05 -16.60
CA ARG A 471 -28.19 10.60 -17.89
C ARG A 471 -29.48 9.97 -18.37
N MET A 472 -29.62 8.64 -18.28
CA MET A 472 -30.85 7.94 -18.69
C MET A 472 -32.04 8.22 -17.76
N SER A 473 -31.78 8.56 -16.50
CA SER A 473 -32.83 8.93 -15.53
C SER A 473 -33.12 10.44 -15.48
N GLY A 474 -32.45 11.25 -16.31
CA GLY A 474 -32.64 12.71 -16.34
C GLY A 474 -31.99 13.49 -15.20
N LYS A 475 -31.14 12.85 -14.39
CA LYS A 475 -30.42 13.50 -13.26
C LYS A 475 -29.14 14.23 -13.69
N ARG A 476 -28.66 13.99 -14.91
CA ARG A 476 -27.41 14.54 -15.44
C ARG A 476 -27.56 14.87 -16.93
N GLU A 477 -26.99 16.01 -17.34
CA GLU A 477 -26.88 16.39 -18.74
C GLU A 477 -25.66 15.76 -19.45
N PRO A 478 -25.73 15.42 -20.74
CA PRO A 478 -26.94 15.38 -21.55
C PRO A 478 -27.92 14.32 -21.00
N SER A 479 -29.20 14.64 -20.92
CA SER A 479 -30.22 13.74 -20.38
C SER A 479 -31.02 13.03 -21.47
N LEU A 480 -31.57 11.86 -21.15
CA LEU A 480 -32.59 11.21 -21.96
C LEU A 480 -33.88 12.02 -21.88
N ARG A 481 -34.34 12.53 -23.02
CA ARG A 481 -35.54 13.36 -23.11
C ARG A 481 -36.80 12.49 -23.06
N ALA A 482 -37.33 12.29 -21.86
CA ALA A 482 -38.53 11.49 -21.62
C ALA A 482 -39.80 12.07 -22.29
N ASP A 483 -39.80 13.35 -22.67
CA ASP A 483 -40.85 13.97 -23.49
C ASP A 483 -40.76 13.59 -24.98
N LYS A 484 -39.60 13.06 -25.42
CA LYS A 484 -39.31 12.71 -26.82
C LYS A 484 -39.36 11.23 -27.11
N VAL A 485 -39.19 10.37 -26.09
CA VAL A 485 -39.19 8.92 -26.19
C VAL A 485 -39.73 8.30 -24.91
N ASP A 486 -40.34 7.12 -25.02
CA ASP A 486 -40.83 6.37 -23.86
C ASP A 486 -39.66 5.77 -23.06
N ALA A 487 -39.38 6.38 -21.90
CA ALA A 487 -38.31 5.97 -21.01
C ALA A 487 -38.50 4.56 -20.42
N SER A 488 -39.72 4.01 -20.41
CA SER A 488 -39.96 2.62 -19.97
C SER A 488 -39.34 1.58 -20.91
N ARG A 489 -39.03 1.99 -22.15
CA ARG A 489 -38.32 1.20 -23.16
C ARG A 489 -36.80 1.34 -23.08
N VAL A 490 -36.28 1.90 -21.99
CA VAL A 490 -34.84 1.98 -21.70
C VAL A 490 -34.57 1.34 -20.34
N ARG A 491 -33.67 0.35 -20.29
CA ARG A 491 -33.23 -0.25 -19.03
C ARG A 491 -31.71 -0.20 -18.92
N VAL A 492 -31.21 0.35 -17.82
CA VAL A 492 -29.79 0.27 -17.45
C VAL A 492 -29.63 -0.82 -16.41
N VAL A 493 -28.79 -1.81 -16.70
CA VAL A 493 -28.42 -2.86 -15.75
C VAL A 493 -26.94 -2.74 -15.39
N GLU A 494 -26.64 -2.75 -14.10
CA GLU A 494 -25.26 -2.72 -13.59
C GLU A 494 -24.87 -4.12 -13.12
N LEU A 495 -24.03 -4.81 -13.89
CA LEU A 495 -23.68 -6.22 -13.64
C LEU A 495 -22.17 -6.43 -13.69
N PHE A 496 -21.67 -7.19 -12.72
CA PHE A 496 -20.27 -7.62 -12.69
C PHE A 496 -19.97 -8.58 -13.85
N ARG A 497 -18.73 -8.60 -14.31
CA ARG A 497 -18.31 -9.42 -15.47
C ARG A 497 -18.59 -10.92 -15.30
N THR A 498 -18.67 -11.41 -14.06
CA THR A 498 -18.99 -12.81 -13.71
C THR A 498 -20.48 -13.14 -13.80
N GLN A 499 -21.37 -12.15 -13.91
CA GLN A 499 -22.82 -12.31 -13.83
C GLN A 499 -23.49 -12.52 -15.21
N ARG A 500 -22.86 -13.29 -16.09
CA ARG A 500 -23.37 -13.60 -17.45
C ARG A 500 -24.78 -14.18 -17.43
N GLY A 501 -25.06 -15.16 -16.56
CA GLY A 501 -26.39 -15.76 -16.44
C GLY A 501 -27.47 -14.76 -16.00
N ARG A 502 -27.12 -13.81 -15.12
CA ARG A 502 -28.05 -12.76 -14.69
C ARG A 502 -28.32 -11.75 -15.81
N LEU A 503 -27.32 -11.43 -16.64
CA LEU A 503 -27.53 -10.60 -17.83
C LEU A 503 -28.56 -11.22 -18.78
N VAL A 504 -28.45 -12.52 -19.07
CA VAL A 504 -29.41 -13.23 -19.93
C VAL A 504 -30.81 -13.19 -19.32
N ALA A 505 -30.94 -13.40 -18.01
CA ALA A 505 -32.21 -13.31 -17.31
C ALA A 505 -32.84 -11.90 -17.38
N GLU A 506 -32.05 -10.85 -17.12
CA GLU A 506 -32.49 -9.45 -17.19
C GLU A 506 -32.89 -9.04 -18.60
N ALA A 507 -32.20 -9.52 -19.63
CA ALA A 507 -32.55 -9.23 -21.02
C ALA A 507 -33.87 -9.89 -21.44
N LYS A 508 -34.11 -11.14 -21.00
CA LYS A 508 -35.40 -11.82 -21.20
C LYS A 508 -36.53 -11.11 -20.47
N ASP A 509 -36.31 -10.75 -19.20
CA ASP A 509 -37.27 -10.00 -18.40
C ASP A 509 -37.60 -8.63 -19.02
N PHE A 510 -36.58 -7.88 -19.46
CA PHE A 510 -36.79 -6.59 -20.10
C PHE A 510 -37.59 -6.70 -21.39
N ALA A 511 -37.29 -7.69 -22.25
CA ALA A 511 -38.06 -7.93 -23.46
C ALA A 511 -39.53 -8.27 -23.15
N ALA A 512 -39.76 -9.08 -22.11
CA ALA A 512 -41.11 -9.41 -21.63
C ALA A 512 -41.83 -8.21 -20.99
N GLN A 513 -41.12 -7.36 -20.23
CA GLN A 513 -41.68 -6.15 -19.61
C GLN A 513 -42.11 -5.14 -20.68
N VAL A 514 -41.26 -4.88 -21.67
CA VAL A 514 -41.58 -3.99 -22.78
C VAL A 514 -42.76 -4.53 -23.59
N ALA A 515 -42.95 -5.86 -23.65
CA ALA A 515 -44.12 -6.48 -24.24
C ALA A 515 -45.40 -6.39 -23.37
N ARG A 516 -45.28 -6.13 -22.06
CA ARG A 516 -46.41 -6.15 -21.09
C ARG A 516 -46.77 -4.78 -20.48
N ALA A 517 -45.97 -3.74 -20.72
CA ALA A 517 -46.11 -2.36 -20.24
C ALA A 517 -46.67 -2.19 -18.80
N GLY A 518 -45.76 -2.09 -17.82
CA GLY A 518 -46.01 -1.41 -16.54
C GLY A 518 -45.89 -2.27 -15.28
N ALA A 519 -44.67 -2.40 -14.73
CA ALA A 519 -44.48 -2.75 -13.32
C ALA A 519 -43.12 -2.27 -12.77
N ARG A 520 -43.16 -1.67 -11.58
CA ARG A 520 -42.02 -1.17 -10.77
C ARG A 520 -41.47 -2.29 -9.87
N PRO A 521 -40.18 -2.24 -9.48
CA PRO A 521 -39.61 -3.22 -8.56
C PRO A 521 -39.91 -2.91 -7.08
N PRO A 522 -39.87 -3.92 -6.19
CA PRO A 522 -40.20 -3.79 -4.77
C PRO A 522 -39.02 -3.28 -3.91
N SER A 523 -39.37 -2.98 -2.66
CA SER A 523 -38.67 -2.12 -1.69
C SER A 523 -37.67 -2.80 -0.76
N LEU A 524 -36.92 -1.94 -0.05
CA LEU A 524 -36.07 -2.19 1.12
C LEU A 524 -36.81 -2.99 2.21
N PRO A 525 -36.38 -4.22 2.56
CA PRO A 525 -35.97 -4.44 3.96
C PRO A 525 -34.87 -5.51 4.14
N ALA A 526 -33.93 -5.67 3.20
CA ALA A 526 -32.81 -6.63 3.32
C ALA A 526 -31.49 -6.01 3.82
N ARG A 527 -31.49 -4.74 4.26
CA ARG A 527 -30.25 -3.96 4.48
C ARG A 527 -29.70 -3.99 5.91
N LEU A 528 -30.49 -4.44 6.89
CA LEU A 528 -30.15 -4.32 8.31
C LEU A 528 -29.44 -5.56 8.90
N LEU A 529 -29.74 -6.76 8.42
CA LEU A 529 -29.17 -8.00 8.99
C LEU A 529 -27.78 -8.35 8.42
N THR A 530 -27.50 -7.96 7.18
CA THR A 530 -26.25 -8.28 6.49
C THR A 530 -25.06 -7.38 6.90
N GLY A 531 -25.34 -6.18 7.44
CA GLY A 531 -24.31 -5.25 7.93
C GLY A 531 -23.62 -5.74 9.22
N LEU A 532 -24.36 -6.42 10.10
CA LEU A 532 -23.83 -7.01 11.33
C LEU A 532 -22.87 -8.18 11.06
N GLY A 533 -23.17 -9.03 10.07
CA GLY A 533 -22.34 -10.18 9.71
C GLY A 533 -20.98 -9.81 9.11
N LEU A 534 -20.92 -8.79 8.24
CA LEU A 534 -19.65 -8.29 7.68
C LEU A 534 -18.80 -7.55 8.72
N SER A 535 -19.44 -6.87 9.67
CA SER A 535 -18.78 -6.19 10.79
C SER A 535 -18.16 -7.18 11.79
N ALA A 536 -18.84 -8.29 12.07
CA ALA A 536 -18.31 -9.37 12.91
C ALA A 536 -17.15 -10.11 12.24
N LEU A 537 -17.22 -10.37 10.92
CA LEU A 537 -16.12 -10.96 10.15
C LEU A 537 -14.88 -10.04 10.14
N PHE A 538 -15.08 -8.73 10.05
CA PHE A 538 -14.01 -7.73 10.10
C PHE A 538 -13.30 -7.69 11.46
N GLY A 539 -14.04 -7.73 12.56
CA GLY A 539 -13.47 -7.86 13.90
C GLY A 539 -12.75 -9.20 14.12
N LEU A 540 -13.27 -10.29 13.57
CA LEU A 540 -12.68 -11.62 13.70
C LEU A 540 -11.35 -11.75 12.95
N VAL A 541 -11.24 -11.21 11.73
CA VAL A 541 -10.00 -11.28 10.91
C VAL A 541 -8.89 -10.41 11.49
N THR A 542 -9.23 -9.22 12.00
CA THR A 542 -8.26 -8.35 12.69
C THR A 542 -7.78 -8.98 13.99
N TRP A 543 -8.69 -9.56 14.79
CA TRP A 543 -8.33 -10.30 16.00
C TRP A 543 -7.49 -11.56 15.74
N ALA A 544 -7.90 -12.41 14.78
CA ALA A 544 -7.22 -13.68 14.47
C ALA A 544 -5.78 -13.48 13.96
N GLY A 545 -5.48 -12.35 13.31
CA GLY A 545 -4.11 -12.00 12.91
C GLY A 545 -3.17 -11.65 14.08
N THR A 546 -3.72 -11.34 15.26
CA THR A 546 -2.99 -10.85 16.45
C THR A 546 -2.88 -11.87 17.59
N ALA A 547 -3.58 -13.01 17.50
CA ALA A 547 -3.60 -14.05 18.53
C ALA A 547 -2.58 -15.17 18.30
N ALA A 548 -1.78 -15.10 17.24
CA ALA A 548 -0.81 -16.13 16.93
C ALA A 548 0.36 -16.09 17.92
N VAL A 549 0.67 -17.23 18.51
CA VAL A 549 1.81 -17.37 19.42
C VAL A 549 3.08 -17.46 18.58
N TYR A 550 3.98 -16.49 18.77
CA TYR A 550 5.34 -16.57 18.28
C TYR A 550 6.22 -17.25 19.32
N ARG A 551 7.04 -18.19 18.87
CA ARG A 551 8.11 -18.80 19.66
C ARG A 551 9.44 -18.40 19.03
N THR A 552 10.30 -17.76 19.82
CA THR A 552 11.68 -17.53 19.38
C THR A 552 12.35 -18.87 19.08
N PRO A 553 13.27 -18.96 18.11
CA PRO A 553 14.05 -20.19 17.90
C PRO A 553 14.62 -20.72 19.22
N ASP A 554 14.50 -22.03 19.47
CA ASP A 554 15.04 -22.68 20.68
C ASP A 554 16.57 -22.69 20.63
N ASP A 555 17.15 -21.61 21.12
CA ASP A 555 18.57 -21.50 21.47
C ASP A 555 18.65 -21.08 22.95
N PRO A 556 18.47 -22.02 23.90
CA PRO A 556 18.55 -21.73 25.33
C PRO A 556 19.98 -21.41 25.76
N ALA A 557 20.99 -21.68 24.93
CA ALA A 557 22.39 -21.55 25.29
C ALA A 557 22.71 -20.11 25.68
N PRO A 558 23.19 -19.84 26.91
CA PRO A 558 23.60 -18.51 27.30
C PRO A 558 24.68 -17.96 26.38
N LYS A 559 24.71 -16.63 26.26
CA LYS A 559 25.73 -15.95 25.46
C LYS A 559 26.58 -15.06 26.35
N LEU A 560 27.89 -15.24 26.26
CA LEU A 560 28.85 -14.25 26.71
C LEU A 560 29.03 -13.23 25.57
N VAL A 561 28.61 -11.99 25.82
CA VAL A 561 28.70 -10.90 24.83
C VAL A 561 29.79 -9.94 25.27
N ILE A 562 30.85 -9.82 24.46
CA ILE A 562 31.96 -8.90 24.73
C ILE A 562 31.89 -7.77 23.72
N SER A 563 31.83 -6.53 24.19
CA SER A 563 31.84 -5.36 23.31
C SER A 563 32.75 -4.26 23.82
N PHE A 564 33.50 -3.65 22.90
CA PHE A 564 34.29 -2.46 23.16
C PHE A 564 34.04 -1.41 22.09
N LYS A 565 34.21 -0.14 22.48
CA LYS A 565 34.37 0.98 21.57
C LYS A 565 35.60 1.73 22.05
N HIS A 566 36.72 1.49 21.38
CA HIS A 566 38.01 1.98 21.85
C HIS A 566 38.85 2.49 20.69
N PRO A 567 39.38 3.71 20.76
CA PRO A 567 40.38 4.16 19.81
C PRO A 567 41.73 3.54 20.16
N GLY A 568 42.35 2.85 19.20
CA GLY A 568 43.76 2.47 19.33
C GLY A 568 44.66 3.69 19.52
N LYS A 569 45.88 3.46 20.04
CA LYS A 569 46.88 4.52 20.18
C LYS A 569 47.17 5.16 18.82
N ALA A 570 47.30 6.49 18.83
CA ALA A 570 47.57 7.26 17.63
C ALA A 570 49.08 7.38 17.40
N GLY A 571 49.50 7.30 16.13
CA GLY A 571 50.77 7.88 15.69
C GLY A 571 52.05 7.22 16.20
N GLU A 572 52.15 5.90 16.31
CA GLU A 572 53.46 5.27 16.58
C GLU A 572 54.39 5.29 15.34
N ASN A 573 53.86 5.61 14.15
CA ASN A 573 54.62 5.84 12.90
C ASN A 573 54.86 7.33 12.63
N CYS A 574 55.44 8.06 13.58
CA CYS A 574 55.89 9.43 13.35
C CYS A 574 57.24 9.42 12.61
N ARG A 575 57.34 10.14 11.50
CA ARG A 575 58.62 10.39 10.82
C ARG A 575 58.98 11.87 10.89
N GLU A 576 60.28 12.15 10.91
CA GLU A 576 60.75 13.52 10.71
C GLU A 576 60.61 13.88 9.22
N PRO A 577 60.01 15.03 8.89
CA PRO A 577 59.94 15.51 7.51
C PRO A 577 61.33 15.87 6.97
N SER A 578 61.56 15.61 5.69
CA SER A 578 62.84 15.96 5.06
C SER A 578 63.01 17.49 4.96
N ALA A 579 64.26 17.95 4.83
CA ALA A 579 64.55 19.37 4.68
C ALA A 579 63.84 20.00 3.45
N GLU A 580 63.63 19.22 2.39
CA GLU A 580 62.93 19.64 1.18
C GLU A 580 61.41 19.78 1.42
N GLU A 581 60.80 18.89 2.20
CA GLU A 581 59.39 18.97 2.60
C GLU A 581 59.14 20.17 3.51
N LEU A 582 60.05 20.43 4.46
CA LEU A 582 59.98 21.60 5.34
C LEU A 582 60.16 22.92 4.58
N ALA A 583 61.01 22.95 3.55
CA ALA A 583 61.22 24.14 2.72
C ALA A 583 59.97 24.53 1.92
N LYS A 584 59.16 23.55 1.49
CA LYS A 584 57.87 23.75 0.79
C LYS A 584 56.76 24.27 1.70
N LEU A 585 56.94 24.23 3.03
CA LEU A 585 55.94 24.66 4.01
C LEU A 585 56.28 26.05 4.60
N PRO A 586 55.28 26.94 4.74
CA PRO A 586 55.43 28.19 5.51
C PRO A 586 55.94 27.91 6.93
N PRO A 587 56.73 28.81 7.55
CA PRO A 587 57.33 28.57 8.87
C PRO A 587 56.35 28.14 9.96
N HIS A 588 55.10 28.63 9.92
CA HIS A 588 54.06 28.31 10.90
C HIS A 588 53.37 26.93 10.68
N MET A 589 53.66 26.24 9.57
CA MET A 589 53.14 24.91 9.25
C MET A 589 54.22 23.81 9.29
N ARG A 590 55.47 24.18 9.61
CA ARG A 590 56.58 23.23 9.76
C ARG A 590 56.44 22.47 11.08
N GLN A 591 56.04 21.21 10.99
CA GLN A 591 55.93 20.33 12.15
C GLN A 591 57.23 19.57 12.35
N LYS A 592 57.61 19.35 13.62
CA LYS A 592 58.83 18.62 13.99
C LYS A 592 58.76 17.14 13.60
N GLN A 593 57.55 16.58 13.62
CA GLN A 593 57.26 15.21 13.20
C GLN A 593 55.93 15.18 12.45
N ILE A 594 55.87 14.38 11.38
CA ILE A 594 54.65 14.06 10.66
C ILE A 594 54.24 12.66 11.09
N CYS A 595 53.13 12.55 11.79
CA CYS A 595 52.57 11.29 12.22
C CYS A 595 51.44 10.86 11.27
N GLU A 596 51.41 9.57 10.94
CA GLU A 596 50.27 9.02 10.21
C GLU A 596 48.98 9.21 11.01
N ARG A 597 47.92 9.58 10.32
CA ARG A 597 46.60 9.83 10.92
C ARG A 597 45.92 8.54 11.39
N ARG A 598 46.41 7.37 10.96
CA ARG A 598 45.85 6.05 11.25
C ARG A 598 46.13 5.63 12.70
N ARG A 599 45.16 4.96 13.33
CA ARG A 599 45.29 4.39 14.68
C ARG A 599 45.68 2.92 14.63
N ALA A 600 46.27 2.41 15.72
CA ALA A 600 46.49 0.98 15.90
C ALA A 600 45.17 0.20 15.92
N SER A 601 45.20 -1.06 15.48
CA SER A 601 44.07 -1.97 15.62
C SER A 601 43.94 -2.43 17.07
N VAL A 602 42.70 -2.57 17.54
CA VAL A 602 42.44 -3.07 18.89
C VAL A 602 42.31 -4.59 18.81
N ARG A 603 43.12 -5.31 19.58
CA ARG A 603 43.16 -6.77 19.65
C ARG A 603 42.38 -7.24 20.86
N LEU A 604 41.50 -8.23 20.69
CA LEU A 604 40.71 -8.87 21.73
C LEU A 604 41.10 -10.34 21.83
N ARG A 605 41.53 -10.77 23.00
CA ARG A 605 41.76 -12.17 23.35
C ARG A 605 40.79 -12.60 24.46
N VAL A 606 40.15 -13.74 24.25
CA VAL A 606 39.16 -14.30 25.16
C VAL A 606 39.55 -15.72 25.51
N THR A 607 39.70 -15.99 26.79
CA THR A 607 40.03 -17.30 27.36
C THR A 607 38.90 -17.70 28.30
N VAL A 608 38.37 -18.90 28.13
CA VAL A 608 37.31 -19.47 28.96
C VAL A 608 37.79 -20.82 29.49
N ASP A 609 37.73 -21.02 30.79
CA ASP A 609 38.16 -22.24 31.49
C ASP A 609 39.60 -22.68 31.16
N GLY A 610 40.47 -21.70 30.90
CA GLY A 610 41.87 -21.91 30.54
C GLY A 610 42.13 -22.13 29.05
N GLU A 611 41.09 -22.28 28.22
CA GLU A 611 41.21 -22.43 26.76
C GLU A 611 40.97 -21.09 26.04
N GLN A 612 41.84 -20.74 25.10
CA GLN A 612 41.67 -19.54 24.29
C GLN A 612 40.65 -19.77 23.18
N ILE A 613 39.43 -19.25 23.37
CA ILE A 613 38.32 -19.42 22.42
C ILE A 613 38.33 -18.38 21.27
N SER A 614 39.00 -17.24 21.47
CA SER A 614 39.07 -16.19 20.43
C SER A 614 40.30 -15.31 20.58
N SER A 615 40.89 -14.93 19.45
CA SER A 615 41.92 -13.89 19.33
C SER A 615 41.75 -13.18 17.99
N ARG A 616 41.32 -11.91 18.01
CA ARG A 616 41.01 -11.13 16.79
C ARG A 616 41.50 -9.70 16.91
N ALA A 617 41.90 -9.11 15.78
CA ALA A 617 42.23 -7.69 15.66
C ALA A 617 41.11 -6.95 14.92
N TYR A 618 40.75 -5.76 15.41
CA TYR A 618 39.70 -4.91 14.84
C TYR A 618 40.31 -3.61 14.36
N GLU A 619 40.27 -3.41 13.04
CA GLU A 619 40.74 -2.19 12.41
C GLU A 619 39.90 -0.97 12.84
N PRO A 620 40.53 0.22 12.98
CA PRO A 620 39.81 1.45 13.26
C PRO A 620 38.87 1.81 12.11
N ARG A 621 37.65 2.21 12.45
CA ARG A 621 36.64 2.61 11.45
C ARG A 621 36.92 4.02 10.91
N GLY A 622 36.27 4.35 9.79
CA GLY A 622 36.38 5.63 9.11
C GLY A 622 37.28 5.59 7.87
N ILE A 623 37.04 6.48 6.92
CA ILE A 623 37.72 6.52 5.61
C ILE A 623 39.25 6.62 5.77
N TRP A 624 39.70 7.28 6.84
CA TRP A 624 41.12 7.53 7.14
C TRP A 624 41.70 6.60 8.23
N GLY A 625 40.93 5.64 8.75
CA GLY A 625 41.37 4.73 9.81
C GLY A 625 41.72 5.43 11.12
N ASP A 626 41.09 6.57 11.41
CA ASP A 626 41.34 7.42 12.58
C ASP A 626 40.23 7.37 13.64
N GLY A 627 39.17 6.60 13.37
CA GLY A 627 38.04 6.38 14.28
C GLY A 627 38.27 5.28 15.31
N ASN A 628 37.21 4.93 16.03
CA ASN A 628 37.26 3.86 17.03
C ASN A 628 37.27 2.48 16.36
N SER A 629 37.98 1.53 16.96
CA SER A 629 37.74 0.11 16.74
C SER A 629 36.54 -0.31 17.59
N ILE A 630 35.64 -1.09 17.00
CA ILE A 630 34.39 -1.51 17.65
C ILE A 630 34.19 -2.99 17.40
N ALA A 631 33.95 -3.74 18.47
CA ALA A 631 33.59 -5.15 18.39
C ALA A 631 32.32 -5.43 19.18
N ILE A 632 31.55 -6.41 18.70
CA ILE A 632 30.45 -7.06 19.42
C ILE A 632 30.62 -8.56 19.14
N GLU A 633 31.34 -9.25 20.00
CA GLU A 633 31.54 -10.69 19.92
C GLU A 633 30.53 -11.41 20.79
N ARG A 634 29.94 -12.49 20.26
CA ARG A 634 28.93 -13.29 20.96
C ARG A 634 29.40 -14.74 20.99
N PHE A 635 29.69 -15.26 22.18
CA PHE A 635 30.12 -16.64 22.40
C PHE A 635 28.99 -17.43 23.03
N SER A 636 28.51 -18.48 22.36
CA SER A 636 27.56 -19.43 22.95
C SER A 636 28.33 -20.41 23.83
N LEU A 637 28.03 -20.43 25.13
CA LEU A 637 28.67 -21.29 26.11
C LEU A 637 27.59 -22.12 26.83
N PRO A 638 27.93 -23.29 27.41
CA PRO A 638 27.01 -24.04 28.26
C PRO A 638 26.50 -23.21 29.44
N ALA A 639 25.33 -23.56 29.99
CA ALA A 639 24.88 -22.98 31.25
C ALA A 639 25.71 -23.54 32.41
N GLY A 640 26.07 -22.68 33.38
CA GLY A 640 26.93 -23.05 34.50
C GLY A 640 28.04 -22.03 34.79
N PRO A 641 28.91 -22.34 35.76
CA PRO A 641 30.04 -21.49 36.11
C PRO A 641 31.17 -21.62 35.07
N HIS A 642 31.71 -20.48 34.63
CA HIS A 642 32.83 -20.39 33.70
C HIS A 642 33.86 -19.36 34.20
N ALA A 643 35.14 -19.71 34.15
CA ALA A 643 36.24 -18.79 34.44
C ALA A 643 36.63 -18.04 33.16
N VAL A 644 36.25 -16.77 33.05
CA VAL A 644 36.46 -15.97 31.83
C VAL A 644 37.56 -14.95 32.07
N LYS A 645 38.59 -14.98 31.21
CA LYS A 645 39.64 -13.97 31.11
C LYS A 645 39.54 -13.26 29.77
N VAL A 646 39.52 -11.93 29.80
CA VAL A 646 39.44 -11.08 28.60
C VAL A 646 40.59 -10.11 28.63
N GLU A 647 41.30 -10.02 27.51
CA GLU A 647 42.48 -9.17 27.35
C GLU A 647 42.31 -8.31 26.09
N LEU A 648 42.66 -7.03 26.20
CA LEU A 648 42.63 -6.06 25.11
C LEU A 648 44.01 -5.44 24.91
N GLY A 649 44.46 -5.39 23.66
CA GLY A 649 45.67 -4.69 23.22
C GLY A 649 45.32 -3.54 22.30
N ASP A 650 45.87 -2.35 22.51
CA ASP A 650 45.54 -1.15 21.72
C ASP A 650 46.76 -0.44 21.10
N THR A 651 47.93 -1.08 21.18
CA THR A 651 49.21 -0.61 20.61
C THR A 651 49.54 -1.31 19.30
N MET A 652 50.50 -0.77 18.54
CA MET A 652 50.98 -1.42 17.31
C MET A 652 51.75 -2.71 17.56
N ASN A 653 52.18 -2.97 18.81
CA ASN A 653 52.87 -4.20 19.18
C ASN A 653 51.88 -5.37 19.31
N PRO A 654 51.89 -6.36 18.41
CA PRO A 654 50.90 -7.45 18.38
C PRO A 654 50.90 -8.36 19.62
N ASP A 655 51.95 -8.31 20.45
CA ASP A 655 52.07 -9.13 21.66
C ASP A 655 51.68 -8.38 22.94
N GLU A 656 51.53 -7.06 22.88
CA GLU A 656 51.19 -6.23 24.04
C GLU A 656 49.67 -6.23 24.25
N LEU A 657 49.22 -6.76 25.40
CA LEU A 657 47.84 -6.74 25.87
C LEU A 657 47.79 -5.97 27.19
N ASN A 658 47.44 -4.70 27.09
CA ASN A 658 47.61 -3.71 28.14
C ASN A 658 46.36 -3.48 29.00
N HIS A 659 45.25 -4.16 28.68
CA HIS A 659 44.07 -4.23 29.54
C HIS A 659 43.68 -5.70 29.76
N SER A 660 43.36 -6.10 30.99
CA SER A 660 42.84 -7.44 31.26
C SER A 660 41.83 -7.46 32.40
N THR A 661 40.89 -8.39 32.33
CA THR A 661 39.98 -8.74 33.43
C THR A 661 39.85 -10.24 33.50
N GLN A 662 39.72 -10.79 34.71
CA GLN A 662 39.41 -12.21 34.92
C GLN A 662 38.35 -12.35 36.00
N ARG A 663 37.28 -13.10 35.70
CA ARG A 663 36.17 -13.32 36.63
C ARG A 663 35.49 -14.65 36.37
N THR A 664 35.05 -15.31 37.43
CA THR A 664 34.13 -16.45 37.33
C THR A 664 32.71 -15.93 37.23
N ILE A 665 32.03 -16.27 36.14
CA ILE A 665 30.63 -15.89 35.89
C ILE A 665 29.76 -17.13 35.86
N THR A 666 28.50 -16.99 36.25
CA THR A 666 27.51 -18.08 36.16
C THR A 666 26.53 -17.78 35.05
N LEU A 667 26.65 -18.49 33.94
CA LEU A 667 25.79 -18.33 32.78
C LEU A 667 24.45 -19.05 33.02
N LYS A 668 23.35 -18.32 32.86
CA LYS A 668 21.98 -18.84 32.99
C LYS A 668 21.34 -18.98 31.61
N GLU A 669 20.58 -20.04 31.38
CA GLU A 669 19.87 -20.23 30.12
C GLU A 669 19.05 -18.99 29.74
N ARG A 670 19.10 -18.61 28.46
CA ARG A 670 18.43 -17.42 27.90
C ARG A 670 18.87 -16.05 28.44
N HIS A 671 19.88 -16.00 29.31
CA HIS A 671 20.53 -14.77 29.74
C HIS A 671 21.81 -14.52 28.94
N ASN A 672 22.02 -13.25 28.58
CA ASN A 672 23.27 -12.78 28.02
C ASN A 672 24.06 -12.10 29.14
N THR A 673 25.23 -12.64 29.47
CA THR A 673 26.20 -11.94 30.31
C THR A 673 27.03 -11.04 29.42
N VAL A 674 27.05 -9.75 29.72
CA VAL A 674 27.68 -8.74 28.87
C VAL A 674 28.90 -8.16 29.56
N LEU A 675 30.04 -8.18 28.87
CA LEU A 675 31.24 -7.46 29.26
C LEU A 675 31.44 -6.28 28.32
N LEU A 676 31.40 -5.08 28.88
CA LEU A 676 31.68 -3.84 28.15
C LEU A 676 33.04 -3.31 28.54
N PHE A 677 33.82 -2.87 27.55
CA PHE A 677 35.02 -2.08 27.77
C PHE A 677 34.79 -0.65 27.25
N ASP A 678 35.04 0.32 28.14
CA ASP A 678 35.00 1.75 27.84
C ASP A 678 36.26 2.40 28.42
N LYS A 679 36.89 3.31 27.68
CA LYS A 679 38.16 3.93 28.09
C LYS A 679 38.10 4.59 29.47
N MET A 680 36.91 5.09 29.84
CA MET A 680 36.72 5.82 31.10
C MET A 680 36.44 4.92 32.30
N THR A 681 35.78 3.78 32.10
CA THR A 681 35.29 2.91 33.18
C THR A 681 35.98 1.55 33.21
N ASP A 682 36.91 1.30 32.29
CA ASP A 682 37.54 0.00 32.07
C ASP A 682 36.47 -1.10 31.82
N PHE A 683 36.78 -2.35 32.15
CA PHE A 683 35.85 -3.48 32.06
C PHE A 683 34.69 -3.41 33.05
N VAL A 684 33.45 -3.45 32.55
CA VAL A 684 32.22 -3.49 33.33
C VAL A 684 31.41 -4.74 32.99
N TRP A 685 31.11 -5.55 34.00
CA TRP A 685 30.34 -6.79 33.88
C TRP A 685 28.86 -6.57 34.18
N PHE A 686 27.99 -7.10 33.32
CA PHE A 686 26.54 -7.14 33.48
C PHE A 686 26.10 -8.61 33.42
N GLU A 687 25.53 -9.12 34.51
CA GLU A 687 25.14 -10.53 34.67
C GLU A 687 23.63 -10.76 34.58
#